data_AF-A0A1M3CQ77-F1
#
_entry.id   AF-A0A1M3CQ77-F1
#
_cell.length_a   1.000
_cell.length_b   1.000
_cell.length_c   1.000
_cell.angle_alpha   90.00
_cell.angle_beta   90.00
_cell.angle_gamma   90.00
#
_symmetry.space_group_name_H-M   'P 1'
#
loop_
_entity.id
_entity.type
_entity.pdbx_description
1 polymer ?
#
loop_
_entity_poly.entity_id
_entity_poly.type
_entity_poly.pdbx_seq_one_letter_code
_entity_poly.pdbx_strand_id
1 'polypeptide(L)'
;MTLTREKQLFLWCVLAPLLALLTISILLVRPGPLNPYVALTMVLGIPACWYLKKWGFVIGFLAVSVLLFTFSSSWAQEKIWYSVVMASTLLTLGIAYFSLEEAENLVQENLLQGSAEDVEKKEKEDLRIIQTQHQSEISHFQTKIDALSKELESYRTQCSDLKSLLDKTKSQEVDAQQEIAHLSQQIESFRLDLETKNLRDEHLLEELLEKRKEVLELRDQIHEKDVDLETLNREIVVLKNELYEIQAELDSKATKDERIFEELLENRKEVLHLRDLLDEANEELKNRPVEIRNSVDESALEDLKKLHETNLDVYRKNIETLEEQLKSSQDEALELSKLKQEINQLEEAYKQRPTEIKYVQDETALASLREEYQERILAYEDNIETLSHELKASKEKSQHLEAAMEAARAEIHVFRHEIKRYQQDYDLLKNEKTLQSQQLEHALNQLSDENLRKQQMQQELQAQVQALSKNMSEKELELQGLQVLMSKKEQDLFNLQFRLDSAHEDIQKLQVQIADHENKQMHDQHVKNEWIEKIDLLINEKEKLELRLHQLSLEVERLPVMNEEKNKAEKAFQEISAELQQTQQILNQVLEDQQKTKALSSSEESSLRRRAEGMYLQLREQFNEKSAVLDETRRQLFHTQEALLQLQNTLREQEQFSTHPAVHELIQHILKMQKSYSLLKKQYESEIGDLHEIVSLLSQS
;
A
#
# COMPACT_ATOMS: atom_id res chain seq x y z
N MET A 1 37.47 73.81 -3.54
CA MET A 1 36.83 73.22 -4.73
C MET A 1 37.85 72.35 -5.42
N THR A 2 37.79 71.03 -5.19
CA THR A 2 38.62 70.05 -5.90
C THR A 2 38.05 69.88 -7.30
N LEU A 3 38.74 70.43 -8.32
CA LEU A 3 38.36 70.20 -9.71
C LEU A 3 38.42 68.68 -9.96
N THR A 4 37.37 68.08 -10.53
CA THR A 4 37.36 66.66 -10.86
C THR A 4 38.55 66.34 -11.77
N ARG A 5 39.19 65.17 -11.59
CA ARG A 5 40.39 64.76 -12.35
C ARG A 5 40.20 64.92 -13.86
N GLU A 6 39.00 64.65 -14.37
CA GLU A 6 38.60 64.89 -15.77
C GLU A 6 38.73 66.35 -16.21
N LYS A 7 38.33 67.31 -15.36
CA LYS A 7 38.46 68.75 -15.65
C LYS A 7 39.91 69.21 -15.58
N GLN A 8 40.72 68.60 -14.71
CA GLN A 8 42.16 68.86 -14.66
C GLN A 8 42.82 68.36 -15.94
N LEU A 9 42.48 67.16 -16.41
CA LEU A 9 42.99 66.60 -17.65
C LEU A 9 42.61 67.44 -18.87
N PHE A 10 41.34 67.83 -18.98
CA PHE A 10 40.87 68.72 -20.05
C PHE A 10 41.64 70.04 -20.05
N LEU A 11 41.89 70.60 -18.86
CA LEU A 11 42.67 71.82 -18.71
C LEU A 11 44.11 71.64 -19.21
N TRP A 12 44.79 70.54 -18.86
CA TRP A 12 46.16 70.27 -19.33
C TRP A 12 46.24 70.00 -20.84
N CYS A 13 45.29 69.26 -21.39
CA CYS A 13 45.21 68.98 -22.84
C CYS A 13 44.93 70.23 -23.68
N VAL A 14 44.21 71.22 -23.14
CA VAL A 14 43.97 72.51 -23.81
C VAL A 14 45.14 73.49 -23.60
N LEU A 15 45.76 73.45 -22.41
CA LEU A 15 46.84 74.38 -22.04
C LEU A 15 48.11 74.18 -22.87
N ALA A 16 48.52 72.94 -23.16
CA ALA A 16 49.71 72.66 -23.94
C ALA A 16 49.65 73.22 -25.39
N PRO A 17 48.61 72.94 -26.19
CA PRO A 17 48.45 73.54 -27.51
C PRO A 17 48.33 75.06 -27.48
N LEU A 18 47.68 75.63 -26.46
CA LEU A 18 47.54 77.08 -26.32
C LEU A 18 48.90 77.74 -26.05
N LEU A 19 49.71 77.15 -25.16
CA LEU A 19 51.08 77.60 -24.91
C LEU A 19 51.97 77.45 -26.16
N ALA A 20 51.77 76.39 -26.94
CA ALA A 20 52.46 76.20 -28.23
C ALA A 20 52.09 77.30 -29.25
N LEU A 21 50.79 77.62 -29.37
CA LEU A 21 50.34 78.69 -30.26
C LEU A 21 50.83 80.06 -29.80
N LEU A 22 50.86 80.31 -28.49
CA LEU A 22 51.37 81.57 -27.92
C LEU A 22 52.87 81.71 -28.20
N THR A 23 53.65 80.66 -27.99
CA THR A 23 55.10 80.66 -28.26
C THR A 23 55.41 80.82 -29.75
N ILE A 24 54.66 80.15 -30.64
CA ILE A 24 54.75 80.39 -32.09
C ILE A 24 54.37 81.83 -32.45
N SER A 25 53.34 82.40 -31.80
CA SER A 25 52.94 83.79 -32.02
C SER A 25 54.04 84.77 -31.59
N ILE A 26 54.70 84.51 -30.46
CA ILE A 26 55.84 85.30 -29.97
C ILE A 26 57.02 85.20 -30.96
N LEU A 27 57.25 84.01 -31.53
CA LEU A 27 58.27 83.78 -32.57
C LEU A 27 57.97 84.54 -33.87
N LEU A 28 56.70 84.79 -34.21
CA LEU A 28 56.31 85.57 -35.38
C LEU A 28 56.54 87.08 -35.21
N VAL A 29 56.35 87.60 -33.99
CA VAL A 29 56.52 89.04 -33.70
C VAL A 29 57.98 89.48 -33.80
N ARG A 30 58.93 88.60 -33.48
CA ARG A 30 60.36 88.90 -33.53
C ARG A 30 61.12 87.85 -34.35
N PRO A 31 61.18 88.00 -35.69
CA PRO A 31 61.85 87.04 -36.56
C PRO A 31 63.33 86.94 -36.22
N GLY A 32 63.79 85.71 -36.01
CA GLY A 32 65.17 85.35 -35.73
C GLY A 32 65.55 84.11 -36.53
N PRO A 33 66.85 83.90 -36.81
CA PRO A 33 67.31 82.78 -37.64
C PRO A 33 66.94 81.40 -37.07
N LEU A 34 66.69 81.30 -35.76
CA LEU A 34 66.30 80.07 -35.08
C LEU A 34 64.78 79.80 -35.05
N ASN A 35 63.96 80.82 -35.27
CA ASN A 35 62.51 80.72 -35.13
C ASN A 35 61.89 79.59 -35.99
N PRO A 36 62.27 79.36 -37.26
CA PRO A 36 61.70 78.26 -38.03
C PRO A 36 62.06 76.89 -37.44
N TYR A 37 63.25 76.73 -36.87
CA TYR A 37 63.68 75.48 -36.24
C TYR A 37 62.94 75.23 -34.93
N VAL A 38 62.78 76.27 -34.08
CA VAL A 38 62.01 76.15 -32.84
C VAL A 38 60.53 75.86 -33.14
N ALA A 39 59.94 76.55 -34.12
CA ALA A 39 58.58 76.26 -34.57
C ALA A 39 58.44 74.83 -35.11
N LEU A 40 59.41 74.36 -35.91
CA LEU A 40 59.44 72.98 -36.40
C LEU A 40 59.54 71.97 -35.25
N THR A 41 60.38 72.23 -34.23
CA THR A 41 60.49 71.35 -33.07
C THR A 41 59.21 71.30 -32.23
N MET A 42 58.43 72.38 -32.16
CA MET A 42 57.11 72.34 -31.52
C MET A 42 56.08 71.56 -32.35
N VAL A 43 56.03 71.82 -33.66
CA VAL A 43 55.07 71.18 -34.57
C VAL A 43 55.32 69.67 -34.68
N LEU A 44 56.58 69.23 -34.68
CA LEU A 44 56.94 67.81 -34.71
C LEU A 44 56.99 67.19 -33.31
N GLY A 45 57.42 67.95 -32.30
CA GLY A 45 57.61 67.47 -30.94
C GLY A 45 56.32 67.11 -30.23
N ILE A 46 55.24 67.88 -30.42
CA ILE A 46 53.95 67.58 -29.78
C ILE A 46 53.35 66.26 -30.29
N PRO A 47 53.23 66.01 -31.61
CA PRO A 47 52.81 64.71 -32.14
C PRO A 47 53.77 63.57 -31.77
N ALA A 48 55.08 63.82 -31.74
CA ALA A 48 56.05 62.81 -31.32
C ALA A 48 55.86 62.41 -29.86
N CYS A 49 55.58 63.36 -28.95
CA CYS A 49 55.21 63.08 -27.56
C CYS A 49 53.93 62.24 -27.46
N TRP A 50 52.96 62.44 -28.35
CA TRP A 50 51.73 61.63 -28.40
C TRP A 50 51.98 60.20 -28.89
N TYR A 51 52.75 60.02 -29.96
CA TYR A 51 52.95 58.69 -30.57
C TYR A 51 54.02 57.84 -29.89
N LEU A 52 55.12 58.45 -29.45
CA LEU A 52 56.29 57.74 -28.94
C LEU A 52 56.38 57.77 -27.40
N LYS A 53 55.37 58.35 -26.72
CA LYS A 53 55.29 58.46 -25.26
C LYS A 53 56.58 59.06 -24.66
N LYS A 54 57.23 58.34 -23.74
CA LYS A 54 58.49 58.74 -23.07
C LYS A 54 59.61 59.05 -24.06
N TRP A 55 59.69 58.32 -25.18
CA TRP A 55 60.72 58.55 -26.20
C TRP A 55 60.48 59.84 -26.99
N GLY A 56 59.22 60.22 -27.22
CA GLY A 56 58.87 61.47 -27.88
C GLY A 56 59.37 62.70 -27.12
N PHE A 57 59.20 62.70 -25.80
CA PHE A 57 59.71 63.76 -24.94
C PHE A 57 61.24 63.84 -24.95
N VAL A 58 61.93 62.69 -24.86
CA VAL A 58 63.40 62.63 -24.92
C VAL A 58 63.93 63.17 -26.25
N ILE A 59 63.31 62.79 -27.38
CA ILE A 59 63.68 63.28 -28.71
C ILE A 59 63.45 64.79 -28.82
N GLY A 60 62.32 65.29 -28.33
CA GLY A 60 62.01 66.73 -28.30
C GLY A 60 63.00 67.53 -27.45
N PHE A 61 63.33 67.03 -26.25
CA PHE A 61 64.31 67.64 -25.36
C PHE A 61 65.71 67.70 -25.98
N LEU A 62 66.12 66.61 -26.65
CA LEU A 62 67.42 66.52 -27.30
C LEU A 62 67.48 67.48 -28.50
N ALA A 63 66.42 67.59 -29.29
CA ALA A 63 66.33 68.55 -30.40
C ALA A 63 66.45 70.01 -29.92
N VAL A 64 65.75 70.37 -28.84
CA VAL A 64 65.84 71.71 -28.24
C VAL A 64 67.24 71.97 -27.64
N SER A 65 67.85 70.96 -27.02
CA SER A 65 69.21 71.06 -26.48
C SER A 65 70.27 71.25 -27.57
N VAL A 66 70.14 70.56 -28.71
CA VAL A 66 71.02 70.73 -29.88
C VAL A 66 70.89 72.14 -30.47
N LEU A 67 69.66 72.67 -30.54
CA LEU A 67 69.43 74.06 -30.98
C LEU A 67 70.01 75.10 -30.02
N LEU A 68 69.99 74.85 -28.69
CA LEU A 68 70.67 75.70 -27.71
C LEU A 68 72.20 75.67 -27.85
N PHE A 69 72.77 74.49 -28.10
CA PHE A 69 74.21 74.32 -28.21
C PHE A 69 74.78 74.96 -29.48
N THR A 70 74.13 74.74 -30.63
CA THR A 70 74.57 75.25 -31.93
C THR A 70 74.58 76.78 -32.02
N PHE A 71 73.80 77.46 -31.16
CA PHE A 71 73.68 78.93 -31.18
C PHE A 71 74.35 79.67 -30.02
N SER A 72 75.20 78.98 -29.25
CA SER A 72 75.95 79.57 -28.12
C SER A 72 76.91 80.72 -28.51
N SER A 73 77.06 81.04 -29.80
CA SER A 73 78.04 82.01 -30.34
C SER A 73 77.50 83.41 -30.68
N SER A 74 76.21 83.75 -30.48
CA SER A 74 75.67 85.09 -30.78
C SER A 74 75.67 86.07 -29.59
N TRP A 75 75.41 87.36 -29.84
CA TRP A 75 75.58 88.47 -28.89
C TRP A 75 74.73 88.30 -27.61
N ALA A 76 75.24 88.74 -26.45
CA ALA A 76 74.72 88.40 -25.12
C ALA A 76 73.22 88.69 -24.88
N GLN A 77 72.64 89.71 -25.54
CA GLN A 77 71.21 90.04 -25.38
C GLN A 77 70.28 89.05 -26.08
N GLU A 78 70.71 88.42 -27.18
CA GLU A 78 69.89 87.44 -27.89
C GLU A 78 69.82 86.11 -27.14
N LYS A 79 70.88 85.76 -26.38
CA LYS A 79 70.93 84.53 -25.58
C LYS A 79 69.81 84.45 -24.55
N ILE A 80 69.50 85.57 -23.88
CA ILE A 80 68.44 85.61 -22.87
C ILE A 80 67.09 85.37 -23.54
N TRP A 81 66.83 86.01 -24.69
CA TRP A 81 65.59 85.84 -25.43
C TRP A 81 65.38 84.39 -25.89
N TYR A 82 66.37 83.79 -26.55
CA TYR A 82 66.28 82.40 -27.00
C TYR A 82 66.23 81.42 -25.83
N SER A 83 66.93 81.68 -24.73
CA SER A 83 66.82 80.84 -23.53
C SER A 83 65.40 80.83 -22.97
N VAL A 84 64.72 81.98 -22.95
CA VAL A 84 63.31 82.07 -22.48
C VAL A 84 62.37 81.34 -23.43
N VAL A 85 62.54 81.52 -24.74
CA VAL A 85 61.74 80.82 -25.76
C VAL A 85 61.96 79.31 -25.66
N MET A 86 63.20 78.85 -25.53
CA MET A 86 63.52 77.43 -25.43
C MET A 86 63.02 76.81 -24.12
N ALA A 87 63.17 77.51 -22.99
CA ALA A 87 62.59 77.08 -21.72
C ALA A 87 61.05 76.96 -21.81
N SER A 88 60.39 77.92 -22.47
CA SER A 88 58.96 77.83 -22.75
C SER A 88 58.62 76.63 -23.62
N THR A 89 59.44 76.32 -24.64
CA THR A 89 59.20 75.17 -25.51
C THR A 89 59.35 73.83 -24.80
N LEU A 90 60.35 73.70 -23.91
CA LEU A 90 60.53 72.53 -23.07
C LEU A 90 59.37 72.37 -22.08
N LEU A 91 58.91 73.48 -21.50
CA LEU A 91 57.76 73.48 -20.59
C LEU A 91 56.48 73.04 -21.33
N THR A 92 56.27 73.52 -22.55
CA THR A 92 55.14 73.09 -23.38
C THR A 92 55.20 71.60 -23.72
N LEU A 93 56.38 71.07 -24.10
CA LEU A 93 56.56 69.63 -24.36
C LEU A 93 56.39 68.78 -23.10
N GLY A 94 56.85 69.27 -21.94
CA GLY A 94 56.68 68.61 -20.65
C GLY A 94 55.21 68.53 -20.24
N ILE A 95 54.46 69.64 -20.36
CA ILE A 95 53.02 69.66 -20.08
C ILE A 95 52.27 68.69 -21.00
N ALA A 96 52.61 68.66 -22.30
CA ALA A 96 51.99 67.74 -23.25
C ALA A 96 52.26 66.26 -22.92
N TYR A 97 53.46 65.94 -22.44
CA TYR A 97 53.80 64.58 -21.99
C TYR A 97 53.01 64.18 -20.74
N PHE A 98 53.06 65.00 -19.68
CA PHE A 98 52.35 64.70 -18.42
C PHE A 98 50.83 64.63 -18.61
N SER A 99 50.25 65.45 -19.49
CA SER A 99 48.82 65.36 -19.81
C SER A 99 48.42 64.02 -20.43
N LEU A 100 49.32 63.39 -21.20
CA LEU A 100 49.06 62.12 -21.86
C LEU A 100 49.15 60.94 -20.87
N GLU A 101 50.15 60.96 -19.98
CA GLU A 101 50.34 59.92 -18.95
C GLU A 101 49.16 59.89 -17.97
N GLU A 102 48.66 61.07 -17.55
CA GLU A 102 47.49 61.16 -16.68
C GLU A 102 46.20 60.71 -17.40
N ALA A 103 46.10 60.92 -18.73
CA ALA A 103 44.94 60.51 -19.53
C ALA A 103 44.86 58.99 -19.66
N GLU A 104 46.00 58.33 -19.87
CA GLU A 104 46.09 56.88 -19.98
C GLU A 104 45.72 56.20 -18.65
N ASN A 105 46.20 56.73 -17.53
CA ASN A 105 45.86 56.23 -16.20
C ASN A 105 44.35 56.34 -15.90
N LEU A 106 43.71 57.45 -16.28
CA LEU A 106 42.26 57.64 -16.11
C LEU A 106 41.41 56.72 -17.00
N VAL A 107 41.84 56.47 -18.25
CA VAL A 107 41.15 55.53 -19.15
C VAL A 107 41.23 54.11 -18.61
N GLN A 108 42.37 53.72 -18.03
CA GLN A 108 42.58 52.41 -17.44
C GLN A 108 41.77 52.22 -16.15
N GLU A 109 41.65 53.27 -15.33
CA GLU A 109 40.80 53.30 -14.12
C GLU A 109 39.30 53.18 -14.46
N ASN A 110 38.84 53.90 -15.50
CA ASN A 110 37.43 53.85 -15.95
C ASN A 110 37.05 52.52 -16.65
N LEU A 111 37.97 51.88 -17.36
CA LEU A 111 37.74 50.54 -17.95
C LEU A 111 37.58 49.45 -16.88
N LEU A 112 38.30 49.58 -15.76
CA LEU A 112 38.18 48.66 -14.63
C LEU A 112 36.90 48.90 -13.82
N GLN A 113 36.42 50.15 -13.71
CA GLN A 113 35.17 50.47 -13.02
C GLN A 113 33.91 50.17 -13.86
N GLY A 114 33.93 50.37 -15.17
CA GLY A 114 32.79 50.06 -16.05
C GLY A 114 32.47 48.57 -16.15
N SER A 115 33.46 47.69 -16.00
CA SER A 115 33.27 46.24 -16.02
C SER A 115 32.65 45.68 -14.73
N ALA A 116 32.70 46.41 -13.62
CA ALA A 116 32.20 45.94 -12.32
C ALA A 116 30.69 46.25 -12.13
N GLU A 117 30.25 47.44 -12.56
CA GLU A 117 28.85 47.85 -12.41
C GLU A 117 27.87 47.09 -13.33
N ASP A 118 28.30 46.73 -14.54
CA ASP A 118 27.44 45.97 -15.47
C ASP A 118 27.30 44.49 -15.07
N VAL A 119 28.31 43.93 -14.40
CA VAL A 119 28.24 42.58 -13.82
C VAL A 119 27.32 42.57 -12.60
N GLU A 120 27.43 43.56 -11.72
CA GLU A 120 26.58 43.65 -10.51
C GLU A 120 25.10 43.90 -10.86
N LYS A 121 24.81 44.70 -11.90
CA LYS A 121 23.43 44.86 -12.39
C LYS A 121 22.84 43.58 -12.95
N LYS A 122 23.63 42.83 -13.73
CA LYS A 122 23.18 41.57 -14.32
C LYS A 122 22.94 40.50 -13.25
N GLU A 123 23.82 40.43 -12.25
CA GLU A 123 23.67 39.51 -11.12
C GLU A 123 22.45 39.85 -10.24
N LYS A 124 22.17 41.14 -10.02
CA LYS A 124 20.93 41.59 -9.35
C LYS A 124 19.66 41.24 -10.14
N GLU A 125 19.71 41.31 -11.47
CA GLU A 125 18.58 40.98 -12.32
C GLU A 125 18.33 39.46 -12.33
N ASP A 126 19.40 38.65 -12.42
CA ASP A 126 19.31 37.19 -12.33
C ASP A 126 18.79 36.74 -10.95
N LEU A 127 19.23 37.39 -9.87
CA LEU A 127 18.69 37.17 -8.52
C LEU A 127 17.20 37.48 -8.42
N ARG A 128 16.71 38.54 -9.07
CA ARG A 128 15.27 38.86 -9.12
C ARG A 128 14.48 37.82 -9.91
N ILE A 129 15.02 37.34 -11.02
CA ILE A 129 14.38 36.29 -11.82
C ILE A 129 14.28 35.00 -10.99
N ILE A 130 15.36 34.59 -10.32
CA ILE A 130 15.35 33.41 -9.44
C ILE A 130 14.37 33.59 -8.28
N GLN A 131 14.34 34.78 -7.66
CA GLN A 131 13.42 35.08 -6.57
C GLN A 131 11.95 35.02 -7.02
N THR A 132 11.61 35.60 -8.17
CA THR A 132 10.25 35.54 -8.72
C THR A 132 9.85 34.12 -9.11
N GLN A 133 10.79 33.31 -9.62
CA GLN A 133 10.56 31.91 -9.92
C GLN A 133 10.33 31.09 -8.65
N HIS A 134 11.12 31.29 -7.59
CA HIS A 134 10.86 30.62 -6.31
C HIS A 134 9.52 31.04 -5.70
N GLN A 135 9.12 32.30 -5.86
CA GLN A 135 7.85 32.79 -5.36
C GLN A 135 6.66 32.22 -6.14
N SER A 136 6.81 31.96 -7.44
CA SER A 136 5.81 31.24 -8.23
C SER A 136 5.76 29.74 -7.89
N GLU A 137 6.90 29.10 -7.64
CA GLU A 137 6.96 27.71 -7.18
C GLU A 137 6.30 27.55 -5.79
N ILE A 138 6.57 28.46 -4.85
CA ILE A 138 5.95 28.47 -3.52
C ILE A 138 4.44 28.61 -3.63
N SER A 139 3.94 29.55 -4.44
CA SER A 139 2.49 29.72 -4.61
C SER A 139 1.84 28.51 -5.31
N HIS A 140 2.52 27.88 -6.26
CA HIS A 140 2.08 26.62 -6.85
C HIS A 140 2.03 25.47 -5.82
N PHE A 141 3.02 25.33 -4.94
CA PHE A 141 2.96 24.32 -3.89
C PHE A 141 1.88 24.61 -2.84
N GLN A 142 1.67 25.88 -2.47
CA GLN A 142 0.59 26.28 -1.56
C GLN A 142 -0.78 25.93 -2.13
N THR A 143 -1.05 26.26 -3.40
CA THR A 143 -2.30 25.87 -4.06
C THR A 143 -2.49 24.35 -4.13
N LYS A 144 -1.41 23.59 -4.32
CA LYS A 144 -1.47 22.11 -4.29
C LYS A 144 -1.74 21.58 -2.87
N ILE A 145 -1.15 22.17 -1.83
CA ILE A 145 -1.41 21.83 -0.43
C ILE A 145 -2.87 22.13 -0.08
N ASP A 146 -3.40 23.28 -0.49
CA ASP A 146 -4.80 23.65 -0.25
C ASP A 146 -5.77 22.70 -0.96
N ALA A 147 -5.47 22.31 -2.19
CA ALA A 147 -6.27 21.35 -2.94
C ALA A 147 -6.28 19.96 -2.25
N LEU A 148 -5.11 19.45 -1.87
CA LEU A 148 -5.01 18.18 -1.14
C LEU A 148 -5.66 18.24 0.25
N SER A 149 -5.56 19.38 0.94
CA SER A 149 -6.20 19.57 2.25
C SER A 149 -7.72 19.51 2.13
N LYS A 150 -8.30 20.14 1.10
CA LYS A 150 -9.73 20.05 0.80
C LYS A 150 -10.16 18.63 0.43
N GLU A 151 -9.35 17.91 -0.33
CA GLU A 151 -9.63 16.52 -0.68
C GLU A 151 -9.61 15.62 0.57
N LEU A 152 -8.64 15.83 1.47
CA LEU A 152 -8.52 15.12 2.74
C LEU A 152 -9.71 15.43 3.67
N GLU A 153 -10.17 16.67 3.71
CA GLU A 153 -11.40 17.07 4.41
C GLU A 153 -12.63 16.35 3.86
N SER A 154 -12.75 16.24 2.52
CA SER A 154 -13.83 15.50 1.87
C SER A 154 -13.79 14.00 2.19
N TYR A 155 -12.61 13.36 2.18
CA TYR A 155 -12.50 11.96 2.59
C TYR A 155 -12.84 11.77 4.07
N ARG A 156 -12.50 12.74 4.93
CA ARG A 156 -12.83 12.72 6.36
C ARG A 156 -14.34 12.81 6.59
N THR A 157 -15.05 13.66 5.85
CA THR A 157 -16.52 13.72 5.94
C THR A 157 -17.16 12.43 5.41
N GLN A 158 -16.70 11.90 4.28
CA GLN A 158 -17.18 10.60 3.76
C GLN A 158 -16.95 9.45 4.76
N CYS A 159 -15.80 9.39 5.42
CA CYS A 159 -15.54 8.39 6.46
C CYS A 159 -16.46 8.55 7.67
N SER A 160 -16.77 9.79 8.06
CA SER A 160 -17.73 10.09 9.12
C SER A 160 -19.14 9.63 8.75
N ASP A 161 -19.58 9.89 7.52
CA ASP A 161 -20.89 9.49 7.02
C ASP A 161 -21.02 7.97 6.93
N LEU A 162 -20.00 7.29 6.39
CA LEU A 162 -19.93 5.82 6.35
C LEU A 162 -19.96 5.21 7.75
N LYS A 163 -19.27 5.82 8.72
CA LYS A 163 -19.33 5.39 10.12
C LYS A 163 -20.74 5.54 10.70
N SER A 164 -21.42 6.65 10.42
CA SER A 164 -22.81 6.85 10.86
C SER A 164 -23.77 5.83 10.24
N LEU A 165 -23.58 5.47 8.97
CA LEU A 165 -24.35 4.44 8.28
C LEU A 165 -24.09 3.06 8.86
N LEU A 166 -22.84 2.76 9.20
CA LEU A 166 -22.44 1.51 9.87
C LEU A 166 -23.10 1.39 11.25
N ASP A 167 -23.08 2.46 12.05
CA ASP A 167 -23.72 2.46 13.37
C ASP A 167 -25.24 2.28 13.25
N LYS A 168 -25.87 2.90 12.24
CA LYS A 168 -27.30 2.73 11.96
C LYS A 168 -27.65 1.30 11.52
N THR A 169 -26.88 0.71 10.61
CA THR A 169 -27.10 -0.68 10.16
C THR A 169 -26.87 -1.67 11.29
N LYS A 170 -25.89 -1.43 12.16
CA LYS A 170 -25.65 -2.25 13.35
C LYS A 170 -26.80 -2.16 14.36
N SER A 171 -27.39 -0.97 14.54
CA SER A 171 -28.62 -0.83 15.35
C SER A 171 -29.77 -1.64 14.75
N GLN A 172 -29.99 -1.55 13.44
CA GLN A 172 -31.04 -2.31 12.74
C GLN A 172 -30.83 -3.81 12.83
N GLU A 173 -29.58 -4.28 12.79
CA GLU A 173 -29.24 -5.70 12.98
C GLU A 173 -29.63 -6.18 14.40
N VAL A 174 -29.35 -5.38 15.43
CA VAL A 174 -29.73 -5.71 16.81
C VAL A 174 -31.25 -5.76 16.96
N ASP A 175 -31.97 -4.80 16.39
CA ASP A 175 -33.44 -4.77 16.42
C ASP A 175 -34.03 -6.01 15.72
N ALA A 176 -33.51 -6.36 14.54
CA ALA A 176 -33.94 -7.56 13.82
C ALA A 176 -33.63 -8.86 14.59
N GLN A 177 -32.49 -8.94 15.28
CA GLN A 177 -32.16 -10.08 16.15
C GLN A 177 -33.13 -10.21 17.33
N GLN A 178 -33.55 -9.09 17.92
CA GLN A 178 -34.56 -9.09 18.99
C GLN A 178 -35.93 -9.55 18.46
N GLU A 179 -36.34 -9.10 17.28
CA GLU A 179 -37.58 -9.54 16.63
C GLU A 179 -37.56 -11.04 16.33
N ILE A 180 -36.46 -11.57 15.78
CA ILE A 180 -36.29 -13.02 15.56
C ILE A 180 -36.38 -13.80 16.87
N ALA A 181 -35.77 -13.32 17.96
CA ALA A 181 -35.85 -13.96 19.26
C ALA A 181 -37.28 -14.00 19.80
N HIS A 182 -38.02 -12.89 19.66
CA HIS A 182 -39.42 -12.81 20.05
C HIS A 182 -40.32 -13.73 19.22
N LEU A 183 -40.17 -13.75 17.89
CA LEU A 183 -40.91 -14.67 17.01
C LEU A 183 -40.59 -16.14 17.31
N SER A 184 -39.32 -16.44 17.62
CA SER A 184 -38.92 -17.80 18.03
C SER A 184 -39.61 -18.23 19.32
N GLN A 185 -39.73 -17.34 20.31
CA GLN A 185 -40.49 -17.61 21.53
C GLN A 185 -41.99 -17.82 21.25
N GLN A 186 -42.58 -17.04 20.34
CA GLN A 186 -43.98 -17.23 19.93
C GLN A 186 -44.19 -18.59 19.26
N ILE A 187 -43.30 -18.99 18.34
CA ILE A 187 -43.36 -20.30 17.68
C ILE A 187 -43.30 -21.42 18.72
N GLU A 188 -42.41 -21.32 19.71
CA GLU A 188 -42.29 -22.34 20.75
C GLU A 188 -43.56 -22.41 21.63
N SER A 189 -44.16 -21.25 21.94
CA SER A 189 -45.43 -21.22 22.67
C SER A 189 -46.58 -21.86 21.88
N PHE A 190 -46.67 -21.63 20.57
CA PHE A 190 -47.67 -22.26 19.71
C PHE A 190 -47.43 -23.76 19.56
N ARG A 191 -46.16 -24.18 19.52
CA ARG A 191 -45.79 -25.59 19.48
C ARG A 191 -46.28 -26.33 20.73
N LEU A 192 -46.06 -25.74 21.91
CA LEU A 192 -46.56 -26.29 23.17
C LEU A 192 -48.10 -26.32 23.23
N ASP A 193 -48.78 -25.28 22.75
CA ASP A 193 -50.24 -25.26 22.67
C ASP A 193 -50.78 -26.36 21.74
N LEU A 194 -50.16 -26.58 20.58
CA LEU A 194 -50.51 -27.68 19.68
C LEU A 194 -50.26 -29.05 20.31
N GLU A 195 -49.16 -29.23 21.04
CA GLU A 195 -48.84 -30.48 21.73
C GLU A 195 -49.89 -30.78 22.83
N THR A 196 -50.28 -29.78 23.62
CA THR A 196 -51.34 -29.96 24.64
C THR A 196 -52.71 -30.26 24.02
N LYS A 197 -53.05 -29.65 22.89
CA LYS A 197 -54.28 -29.96 22.14
C LYS A 197 -54.26 -31.37 21.58
N ASN A 198 -53.14 -31.82 21.00
CA ASN A 198 -52.99 -33.19 20.52
C ASN A 198 -53.16 -34.21 21.65
N LEU A 199 -52.53 -34.00 22.80
CA LEU A 199 -52.71 -34.86 23.98
C LEU A 199 -54.17 -34.90 24.44
N ARG A 200 -54.88 -33.77 24.37
CA ARG A 200 -56.31 -33.69 24.70
C ARG A 200 -57.16 -34.47 23.69
N ASP A 201 -56.85 -34.36 22.40
CA ASP A 201 -57.56 -35.09 21.35
C ASP A 201 -57.31 -36.60 21.45
N GLU A 202 -56.10 -37.03 21.80
CA GLU A 202 -55.78 -38.44 22.09
C GLU A 202 -56.59 -38.96 23.28
N HIS A 203 -56.67 -38.21 24.38
CA HIS A 203 -57.50 -38.57 25.52
C HIS A 203 -58.99 -38.65 25.16
N LEU A 204 -59.51 -37.70 24.39
CA LEU A 204 -60.91 -37.73 23.93
C LEU A 204 -61.18 -38.93 23.01
N LEU A 205 -60.20 -39.32 22.19
CA LEU A 205 -60.31 -40.50 21.34
C LEU A 205 -60.36 -41.79 22.19
N GLU A 206 -59.52 -41.90 23.22
CA GLU A 206 -59.55 -43.02 24.18
C GLU A 206 -60.91 -43.09 24.90
N GLU A 207 -61.43 -41.96 25.38
CA GLU A 207 -62.75 -41.89 26.02
C GLU A 207 -63.87 -42.34 25.07
N LEU A 208 -63.85 -41.90 23.81
CA LEU A 208 -64.80 -42.34 22.79
C LEU A 208 -64.71 -43.83 22.47
N LEU A 209 -63.51 -44.40 22.48
CA LEU A 209 -63.31 -45.84 22.27
C LEU A 209 -63.87 -46.66 23.43
N GLU A 210 -63.68 -46.21 24.68
CA GLU A 210 -64.26 -46.88 25.85
C GLU A 210 -65.80 -46.77 25.83
N LYS A 211 -66.36 -45.60 25.50
CA LYS A 211 -67.81 -45.44 25.33
C LYS A 211 -68.36 -46.30 24.20
N ARG A 212 -67.63 -46.45 23.10
CA ARG A 212 -68.03 -47.35 22.02
C ARG A 212 -68.06 -48.82 22.48
N LYS A 213 -67.10 -49.22 23.30
CA LYS A 213 -67.04 -50.56 23.90
C LYS A 213 -68.22 -50.80 24.85
N GLU A 214 -68.52 -49.85 25.74
CA GLU A 214 -69.71 -49.91 26.60
C GLU A 214 -71.00 -50.08 25.76
N VAL A 215 -71.15 -49.33 24.66
CA VAL A 215 -72.31 -49.45 23.75
C VAL A 215 -72.39 -50.83 23.08
N LEU A 216 -71.26 -51.44 22.71
CA LEU A 216 -71.25 -52.80 22.16
C LEU A 216 -71.65 -53.84 23.21
N GLU A 217 -71.13 -53.73 24.43
CA GLU A 217 -71.51 -54.62 25.54
C GLU A 217 -73.01 -54.51 25.86
N LEU A 218 -73.56 -53.29 25.89
CA LEU A 218 -74.99 -53.08 26.08
C LEU A 218 -75.83 -53.62 24.92
N ARG A 219 -75.34 -53.51 23.68
CA ARG A 219 -76.00 -54.09 22.50
C ARG A 219 -76.06 -55.61 22.59
N ASP A 220 -74.97 -56.25 23.00
CA ASP A 220 -74.92 -57.70 23.16
C ASP A 220 -75.87 -58.17 24.27
N GLN A 221 -75.94 -57.44 25.38
CA GLN A 221 -76.93 -57.70 26.45
C GLN A 221 -78.38 -57.58 25.97
N ILE A 222 -78.69 -56.56 25.15
CA ILE A 222 -80.03 -56.42 24.54
C ILE A 222 -80.32 -57.63 23.65
N HIS A 223 -79.37 -58.04 22.82
CA HIS A 223 -79.55 -59.18 21.93
C HIS A 223 -79.80 -60.49 22.70
N GLU A 224 -79.07 -60.72 23.80
CA GLU A 224 -79.29 -61.86 24.69
C GLU A 224 -80.72 -61.83 25.26
N LYS A 225 -81.18 -60.66 25.72
CA LYS A 225 -82.54 -60.49 26.25
C LYS A 225 -83.63 -60.69 25.20
N ASP A 226 -83.39 -60.28 23.96
CA ASP A 226 -84.31 -60.54 22.85
C ASP A 226 -84.42 -62.04 22.55
N VAL A 227 -83.31 -62.78 22.59
CA VAL A 227 -83.31 -64.25 22.43
C VAL A 227 -84.04 -64.94 23.59
N ASP A 228 -83.84 -64.48 24.83
CA ASP A 228 -84.60 -64.96 25.99
C ASP A 228 -86.11 -64.73 25.80
N LEU A 229 -86.50 -63.52 25.35
CA LEU A 229 -87.90 -63.17 25.08
C LEU A 229 -88.51 -64.01 23.96
N GLU A 230 -87.78 -64.26 22.88
CA GLU A 230 -88.23 -65.17 21.82
C GLU A 230 -88.46 -66.59 22.34
N THR A 231 -87.55 -67.09 23.19
CA THR A 231 -87.66 -68.41 23.78
C THR A 231 -88.88 -68.51 24.69
N LEU A 232 -89.07 -67.52 25.57
CA LEU A 232 -90.24 -67.44 26.44
C LEU A 232 -91.55 -67.34 25.63
N ASN A 233 -91.55 -66.58 24.54
CA ASN A 233 -92.73 -66.50 23.65
C ASN A 233 -93.03 -67.84 22.97
N ARG A 234 -92.01 -68.62 22.57
CA ARG A 234 -92.22 -69.98 22.05
C ARG A 234 -92.81 -70.89 23.13
N GLU A 235 -92.32 -70.83 24.36
CA GLU A 235 -92.87 -71.58 25.49
C GLU A 235 -94.33 -71.22 25.77
N ILE A 236 -94.68 -69.93 25.75
CA ILE A 236 -96.06 -69.46 25.90
C ILE A 236 -96.96 -70.04 24.79
N VAL A 237 -96.49 -70.08 23.55
CA VAL A 237 -97.25 -70.66 22.42
C VAL A 237 -97.45 -72.17 22.61
N VAL A 238 -96.43 -72.89 23.05
CA VAL A 238 -96.53 -74.33 23.36
C VAL A 238 -97.55 -74.57 24.46
N LEU A 239 -97.42 -73.88 25.59
CA LEU A 239 -98.36 -73.98 26.72
C LEU A 239 -99.80 -73.64 26.32
N LYS A 240 -99.98 -72.67 25.42
CA LYS A 240 -101.30 -72.30 24.90
C LYS A 240 -101.91 -73.41 24.04
N ASN A 241 -101.11 -74.09 23.23
CA ASN A 241 -101.57 -75.23 22.44
C ASN A 241 -101.92 -76.43 23.33
N GLU A 242 -101.09 -76.74 24.33
CA GLU A 242 -101.40 -77.77 25.33
C GLU A 242 -102.71 -77.47 26.07
N LEU A 243 -102.96 -76.21 26.43
CA LEU A 243 -104.25 -75.80 27.01
C LEU A 243 -105.43 -76.02 26.06
N TYR A 244 -105.27 -75.76 24.76
CA TYR A 244 -106.33 -76.03 23.77
C TYR A 244 -106.60 -77.52 23.60
N GLU A 245 -105.56 -78.36 23.62
CA GLU A 245 -105.71 -79.82 23.55
C GLU A 245 -106.43 -80.36 24.79
N ILE A 246 -106.02 -79.94 25.99
CA ILE A 246 -106.69 -80.31 27.25
C ILE A 246 -108.15 -79.87 27.24
N GLN A 247 -108.45 -78.66 26.74
CA GLN A 247 -109.83 -78.18 26.62
C GLN A 247 -110.66 -79.06 25.69
N ALA A 248 -110.11 -79.46 24.53
CA ALA A 248 -110.79 -80.33 23.59
C ALA A 248 -111.02 -81.75 24.15
N GLU A 249 -110.06 -82.29 24.90
CA GLU A 249 -110.24 -83.56 25.62
C GLU A 249 -111.35 -83.48 26.66
N LEU A 250 -111.43 -82.35 27.39
CA LEU A 250 -112.47 -82.10 28.38
C LEU A 250 -113.86 -82.06 27.73
N ASP A 251 -114.01 -81.32 26.63
CA ASP A 251 -115.26 -81.22 25.89
C ASP A 251 -115.67 -82.58 25.29
N SER A 252 -114.70 -83.34 24.77
CA SER A 252 -114.96 -84.69 24.27
C SER A 252 -115.43 -85.64 25.38
N LYS A 253 -114.83 -85.59 26.57
CA LYS A 253 -115.29 -86.37 27.73
C LYS A 253 -116.69 -85.95 28.14
N ALA A 254 -116.97 -84.65 28.22
CA ALA A 254 -118.31 -84.15 28.56
C ALA A 254 -119.39 -84.69 27.59
N THR A 255 -119.13 -84.68 26.28
CA THR A 255 -120.08 -85.24 25.29
C THR A 255 -120.25 -86.76 25.40
N LYS A 256 -119.20 -87.48 25.82
CA LYS A 256 -119.27 -88.92 26.05
C LYS A 256 -120.11 -89.23 27.29
N ASP A 257 -119.92 -88.47 28.35
CA ASP A 257 -120.71 -88.60 29.58
C ASP A 257 -122.20 -88.31 29.32
N GLU A 258 -122.49 -87.30 28.49
CA GLU A 258 -123.87 -86.97 28.10
C GLU A 258 -124.53 -88.10 27.30
N ARG A 259 -123.80 -88.76 26.38
CA ARG A 259 -124.29 -89.96 25.68
C ARG A 259 -124.54 -91.14 26.62
N ILE A 260 -123.61 -91.42 27.53
CA ILE A 260 -123.77 -92.50 28.52
C ILE A 260 -125.01 -92.21 29.39
N PHE A 261 -125.22 -90.95 29.76
CA PHE A 261 -126.40 -90.54 30.53
C PHE A 261 -127.71 -90.76 29.76
N GLU A 262 -127.74 -90.47 28.45
CA GLU A 262 -128.89 -90.78 27.57
C GLU A 262 -129.14 -92.29 27.45
N GLU A 263 -128.10 -93.10 27.25
CA GLU A 263 -128.21 -94.57 27.20
C GLU A 263 -128.76 -95.13 28.52
N LEU A 264 -128.30 -94.64 29.66
CA LEU A 264 -128.81 -95.02 30.98
C LEU A 264 -130.29 -94.64 31.16
N LEU A 265 -130.71 -93.48 30.65
CA LEU A 265 -132.11 -93.05 30.66
C LEU A 265 -133.00 -93.98 29.82
N GLU A 266 -132.52 -94.43 28.66
CA GLU A 266 -133.25 -95.34 27.78
C GLU A 266 -133.35 -96.74 28.39
N ASN A 267 -132.24 -97.29 28.90
CA ASN A 267 -132.22 -98.56 29.62
C ASN A 267 -133.16 -98.53 30.84
N ARG A 268 -133.23 -97.40 31.55
CA ARG A 268 -134.18 -97.22 32.66
C ARG A 268 -135.64 -97.29 32.19
N LYS A 269 -135.98 -96.75 31.02
CA LYS A 269 -137.33 -96.87 30.45
C LYS A 269 -137.63 -98.33 30.07
N GLU A 270 -136.67 -99.03 29.47
CA GLU A 270 -136.82 -100.46 29.16
C GLU A 270 -137.06 -101.29 30.43
N VAL A 271 -136.28 -101.06 31.50
CA VAL A 271 -136.47 -101.75 32.78
C VAL A 271 -137.87 -101.47 33.37
N LEU A 272 -138.38 -100.23 33.26
CA LEU A 272 -139.74 -99.92 33.69
C LEU A 272 -140.79 -100.66 32.85
N HIS A 273 -140.61 -100.74 31.53
CA HIS A 273 -141.51 -101.48 30.65
C HIS A 273 -141.49 -102.99 30.93
N LEU A 274 -140.31 -103.58 31.15
CA LEU A 274 -140.17 -104.98 31.55
C LEU A 274 -140.80 -105.25 32.92
N ARG A 275 -140.73 -104.28 33.84
CA ARG A 275 -141.40 -104.36 35.14
C ARG A 275 -142.92 -104.37 35.00
N ASP A 276 -143.48 -103.51 34.15
CA ASP A 276 -144.93 -103.48 33.88
C ASP A 276 -145.41 -104.81 33.27
N LEU A 277 -144.65 -105.38 32.33
CA LEU A 277 -144.94 -106.70 31.74
C LEU A 277 -144.86 -107.83 32.76
N LEU A 278 -143.93 -107.76 33.71
CA LEU A 278 -143.80 -108.74 34.79
C LEU A 278 -144.99 -108.66 35.76
N ASP A 279 -145.45 -107.45 36.08
CA ASP A 279 -146.62 -107.22 36.92
C ASP A 279 -147.91 -107.71 36.22
N GLU A 280 -148.02 -107.55 34.89
CA GLU A 280 -149.12 -108.09 34.08
C GLU A 280 -149.11 -109.63 34.04
N ALA A 281 -147.94 -110.25 33.82
CA ALA A 281 -147.78 -111.71 33.85
C ALA A 281 -148.04 -112.29 35.26
N ASN A 282 -147.69 -111.58 36.32
CA ASN A 282 -147.98 -111.99 37.70
C ASN A 282 -149.49 -111.90 38.03
N GLU A 283 -150.21 -110.91 37.49
CA GLU A 283 -151.68 -110.85 37.62
C GLU A 283 -152.40 -111.91 36.75
N GLU A 284 -151.83 -112.33 35.62
CA GLU A 284 -152.31 -113.49 34.85
C GLU A 284 -152.11 -114.82 35.62
N LEU A 285 -150.96 -115.01 36.27
CA LEU A 285 -150.65 -116.19 37.11
C LEU A 285 -151.54 -116.29 38.35
N LYS A 286 -152.01 -115.15 38.88
CA LYS A 286 -152.89 -115.08 40.05
C LYS A 286 -154.35 -115.44 39.74
N ASN A 287 -154.75 -115.46 38.46
CA ASN A 287 -156.14 -115.61 38.02
C ASN A 287 -156.47 -116.94 37.29
N ARG A 288 -155.67 -118.01 37.47
CA ARG A 288 -155.98 -119.35 36.89
C ARG A 288 -155.64 -120.53 37.84
N PRO A 289 -156.40 -121.65 37.78
CA PRO A 289 -157.40 -121.98 38.81
C PRO A 289 -157.21 -123.38 39.43
N VAL A 290 -157.69 -123.59 40.66
CA VAL A 290 -157.67 -124.92 41.32
C VAL A 290 -159.02 -125.61 41.17
N GLU A 291 -159.19 -126.30 40.06
CA GLU A 291 -160.06 -127.48 39.95
C GLU A 291 -159.48 -128.37 38.83
N ILE A 292 -158.73 -129.39 39.23
CA ILE A 292 -158.81 -130.78 38.74
C ILE A 292 -157.87 -131.59 39.64
N ARG A 293 -158.49 -132.32 40.56
CA ARG A 293 -157.91 -133.40 41.35
C ARG A 293 -158.43 -134.70 40.73
N ASN A 294 -157.53 -135.67 40.55
CA ASN A 294 -157.74 -137.07 40.14
C ASN A 294 -157.58 -137.38 38.64
N SER A 295 -156.34 -137.59 38.20
CA SER A 295 -155.82 -138.93 37.88
C SER A 295 -154.38 -138.85 37.34
N VAL A 296 -153.45 -139.49 38.08
CA VAL A 296 -152.30 -140.30 37.63
C VAL A 296 -151.54 -139.78 36.39
N ASP A 297 -150.25 -139.40 36.49
CA ASP A 297 -149.14 -140.38 36.47
C ASP A 297 -147.84 -139.84 37.11
N GLU A 298 -147.22 -140.65 37.96
CA GLU A 298 -146.10 -140.31 38.87
C GLU A 298 -144.75 -140.16 38.14
N SER A 299 -144.72 -140.39 36.82
CA SER A 299 -143.57 -140.14 35.93
C SER A 299 -143.46 -138.69 35.47
N ALA A 300 -144.56 -137.92 35.44
CA ALA A 300 -144.56 -136.53 34.99
C ALA A 300 -144.16 -135.53 36.10
N LEU A 301 -144.27 -135.95 37.37
CA LEU A 301 -143.92 -135.11 38.52
C LEU A 301 -142.39 -134.95 38.69
N GLU A 302 -141.61 -135.95 38.27
CA GLU A 302 -140.15 -135.95 38.39
C GLU A 302 -139.48 -135.12 37.28
N ASP A 303 -140.03 -135.13 36.06
CA ASP A 303 -139.58 -134.26 34.97
C ASP A 303 -139.95 -132.79 35.23
N LEU A 304 -141.09 -132.52 35.89
CA LEU A 304 -141.47 -131.17 36.29
C LEU A 304 -140.57 -130.63 37.42
N LYS A 305 -140.17 -131.49 38.37
CA LYS A 305 -139.19 -131.13 39.41
C LYS A 305 -137.82 -130.79 38.81
N LYS A 306 -137.32 -131.62 37.89
CA LYS A 306 -136.06 -131.33 37.20
C LYS A 306 -136.13 -130.03 36.41
N LEU A 307 -137.21 -129.79 35.66
CA LEU A 307 -137.39 -128.54 34.91
C LEU A 307 -137.45 -127.31 35.84
N HIS A 308 -138.07 -127.46 37.01
CA HIS A 308 -138.16 -126.38 37.99
C HIS A 308 -136.81 -126.10 38.67
N GLU A 309 -136.00 -127.13 38.95
CA GLU A 309 -134.63 -126.97 39.46
C GLU A 309 -133.71 -126.31 38.43
N THR A 310 -133.78 -126.68 37.14
CA THR A 310 -132.98 -126.02 36.10
C THR A 310 -133.36 -124.55 35.94
N ASN A 311 -134.66 -124.22 36.01
CA ASN A 311 -135.12 -122.84 35.91
C ASN A 311 -134.70 -122.03 37.15
N LEU A 312 -134.74 -122.60 38.35
CA LEU A 312 -134.27 -121.93 39.56
C LEU A 312 -132.76 -121.66 39.53
N ASP A 313 -131.96 -122.56 38.94
CA ASP A 313 -130.52 -122.34 38.75
C ASP A 313 -130.23 -121.22 37.75
N VAL A 314 -131.01 -121.12 36.65
CA VAL A 314 -130.91 -120.02 35.68
C VAL A 314 -131.28 -118.68 36.32
N TYR A 315 -132.37 -118.64 37.10
CA TYR A 315 -132.75 -117.41 37.81
C TYR A 315 -131.72 -117.01 38.88
N ARG A 316 -131.14 -117.98 39.59
CA ARG A 316 -130.10 -117.71 40.59
C ARG A 316 -128.84 -117.15 39.94
N LYS A 317 -128.42 -117.71 38.81
CA LYS A 317 -127.29 -117.18 38.03
C LYS A 317 -127.56 -115.77 37.53
N ASN A 318 -128.74 -115.50 36.99
CA ASN A 318 -129.10 -114.16 36.51
C ASN A 318 -129.16 -113.13 37.64
N ILE A 319 -129.60 -113.52 38.84
CA ILE A 319 -129.57 -112.65 40.02
C ILE A 319 -128.12 -112.37 40.43
N GLU A 320 -127.23 -113.37 40.47
CA GLU A 320 -125.81 -113.16 40.74
C GLU A 320 -125.16 -112.20 39.73
N THR A 321 -125.43 -112.34 38.42
CA THR A 321 -124.89 -111.42 37.41
C THR A 321 -125.43 -110.00 37.58
N LEU A 322 -126.71 -109.85 37.93
CA LEU A 322 -127.32 -108.54 38.17
C LEU A 322 -126.80 -107.88 39.45
N GLU A 323 -126.53 -108.66 40.51
CA GLU A 323 -125.91 -108.15 41.74
C GLU A 323 -124.46 -107.72 41.50
N GLU A 324 -123.71 -108.43 40.66
CA GLU A 324 -122.34 -108.06 40.28
C GLU A 324 -122.32 -106.78 39.43
N GLN A 325 -123.27 -106.63 38.50
CA GLN A 325 -123.45 -105.40 37.71
C GLN A 325 -123.90 -104.22 38.58
N LEU A 326 -124.79 -104.45 39.55
CA LEU A 326 -125.23 -103.42 40.48
C LEU A 326 -124.07 -102.93 41.36
N LYS A 327 -123.21 -103.85 41.80
CA LYS A 327 -122.02 -103.52 42.59
C LYS A 327 -120.98 -102.73 41.78
N SER A 328 -120.75 -103.12 40.52
CA SER A 328 -119.92 -102.35 39.57
C SER A 328 -120.46 -100.93 39.35
N SER A 329 -121.78 -100.79 39.15
CA SER A 329 -122.42 -99.47 38.98
C SER A 329 -122.36 -98.61 40.25
N GLN A 330 -122.39 -99.25 41.44
CA GLN A 330 -122.29 -98.56 42.72
C GLN A 330 -120.86 -98.04 42.99
N ASP A 331 -119.84 -98.77 42.56
CA ASP A 331 -118.44 -98.33 42.61
C ASP A 331 -118.17 -97.19 41.60
N GLU A 332 -118.76 -97.25 40.40
CA GLU A 332 -118.71 -96.15 39.41
C GLU A 332 -119.43 -94.88 39.91
N ALA A 333 -120.54 -95.02 40.63
CA ALA A 333 -121.22 -93.88 41.25
C ALA A 333 -120.38 -93.21 42.35
N LEU A 334 -119.51 -93.97 43.04
CA LEU A 334 -118.60 -93.44 44.04
C LEU A 334 -117.43 -92.66 43.41
N GLU A 335 -116.91 -93.13 42.27
CA GLU A 335 -115.93 -92.40 41.44
C GLU A 335 -116.54 -91.10 40.88
N LEU A 336 -117.77 -91.15 40.37
CA LEU A 336 -118.50 -89.96 39.89
C LEU A 336 -118.73 -88.93 41.00
N SER A 337 -118.96 -89.38 42.25
CA SER A 337 -119.06 -88.48 43.40
C SER A 337 -117.75 -87.72 43.66
N LYS A 338 -116.59 -88.36 43.49
CA LYS A 338 -115.28 -87.71 43.66
C LYS A 338 -115.00 -86.73 42.52
N LEU A 339 -115.26 -87.15 41.28
CA LEU A 339 -115.10 -86.30 40.09
C LEU A 339 -115.99 -85.05 40.15
N LYS A 340 -117.23 -85.19 40.64
CA LYS A 340 -118.15 -84.07 40.83
C LYS A 340 -117.67 -83.09 41.90
N GLN A 341 -116.96 -83.58 42.92
CA GLN A 341 -116.34 -82.75 43.94
C GLN A 341 -115.12 -81.99 43.37
N GLU A 342 -114.30 -82.61 42.53
CA GLU A 342 -113.20 -81.94 41.81
C GLU A 342 -113.70 -80.91 40.79
N ILE A 343 -114.76 -81.23 40.04
CA ILE A 343 -115.40 -80.28 39.12
C ILE A 343 -115.94 -79.06 39.88
N ASN A 344 -116.58 -79.25 41.04
CA ASN A 344 -117.04 -78.13 41.85
C ASN A 344 -115.87 -77.28 42.38
N GLN A 345 -114.74 -77.89 42.76
CA GLN A 345 -113.53 -77.16 43.16
C GLN A 345 -112.93 -76.37 41.99
N LEU A 346 -112.91 -76.95 40.78
CA LEU A 346 -112.48 -76.28 39.57
C LEU A 346 -113.45 -75.19 39.12
N GLU A 347 -114.77 -75.38 39.28
CA GLU A 347 -115.77 -74.34 39.01
C GLU A 347 -115.67 -73.18 39.99
N GLU A 348 -115.38 -73.42 41.28
CA GLU A 348 -115.11 -72.35 42.24
C GLU A 348 -113.82 -71.60 41.90
N ALA A 349 -112.75 -72.30 41.51
CA ALA A 349 -111.52 -71.68 41.01
C ALA A 349 -111.76 -70.90 39.70
N TYR A 350 -112.60 -71.42 38.80
CA TYR A 350 -112.96 -70.76 37.56
C TYR A 350 -113.87 -69.55 37.78
N LYS A 351 -114.75 -69.57 38.78
CA LYS A 351 -115.55 -68.39 39.20
C LYS A 351 -114.72 -67.30 39.85
N GLN A 352 -113.55 -67.61 40.42
CA GLN A 352 -112.59 -66.63 40.92
C GLN A 352 -111.69 -66.02 39.82
N ARG A 353 -111.54 -66.69 38.67
CA ARG A 353 -110.75 -66.17 37.53
C ARG A 353 -111.34 -64.93 36.81
N PRO A 354 -112.66 -64.76 36.63
CA PRO A 354 -113.19 -63.54 36.01
C PRO A 354 -113.06 -62.30 36.90
N THR A 355 -112.80 -62.42 38.21
CA THR A 355 -112.40 -61.25 39.03
C THR A 355 -110.96 -60.80 38.78
N GLU A 356 -110.08 -61.68 38.30
CA GLU A 356 -108.73 -61.31 37.84
C GLU A 356 -108.73 -60.82 36.38
N ILE A 357 -109.62 -61.36 35.53
CA ILE A 357 -109.78 -60.91 34.14
C ILE A 357 -110.54 -59.58 34.05
N LYS A 358 -111.44 -59.26 35.00
CA LYS A 358 -112.06 -57.92 35.08
C LYS A 358 -111.05 -56.82 35.42
N TYR A 359 -109.90 -57.16 36.00
CA TYR A 359 -108.80 -56.22 36.19
C TYR A 359 -108.03 -55.94 34.88
N VAL A 360 -108.17 -56.80 33.88
CA VAL A 360 -107.55 -56.67 32.55
C VAL A 360 -108.55 -56.16 31.49
N GLN A 361 -109.85 -56.28 31.75
CA GLN A 361 -110.95 -55.74 30.93
C GLN A 361 -111.59 -54.46 31.52
N ASP A 362 -110.94 -53.81 32.48
CA ASP A 362 -111.31 -52.44 32.84
C ASP A 362 -111.00 -51.57 31.62
N GLU A 363 -112.03 -51.19 30.89
CA GLU A 363 -111.95 -50.40 29.65
C GLU A 363 -111.19 -49.07 29.90
N THR A 364 -111.15 -48.63 31.16
CA THR A 364 -110.33 -47.55 31.73
C THR A 364 -108.84 -47.86 31.81
N ALA A 365 -108.42 -49.07 32.19
CA ALA A 365 -107.01 -49.46 32.28
C ALA A 365 -106.41 -49.74 30.88
N LEU A 366 -107.21 -50.30 29.96
CA LEU A 366 -106.83 -50.41 28.56
C LEU A 366 -106.84 -49.05 27.84
N ALA A 367 -107.76 -48.15 28.18
CA ALA A 367 -107.75 -46.77 27.68
C ALA A 367 -106.53 -46.00 28.22
N SER A 368 -106.19 -46.11 29.50
CA SER A 368 -105.01 -45.46 30.06
C SER A 368 -103.71 -46.03 29.49
N LEU A 369 -103.64 -47.34 29.26
CA LEU A 369 -102.48 -47.95 28.61
C LEU A 369 -102.37 -47.54 27.14
N ARG A 370 -103.50 -47.39 26.44
CA ARG A 370 -103.53 -46.87 25.06
C ARG A 370 -103.10 -45.41 25.00
N GLU A 371 -103.56 -44.59 25.93
CA GLU A 371 -103.15 -43.20 26.08
C GLU A 371 -101.66 -43.09 26.42
N GLU A 372 -101.15 -43.94 27.32
CA GLU A 372 -99.71 -44.04 27.64
C GLU A 372 -98.87 -44.46 26.42
N TYR A 373 -99.30 -45.47 25.67
CA TYR A 373 -98.60 -45.87 24.43
C TYR A 373 -98.68 -44.77 23.37
N GLN A 374 -99.78 -44.04 23.28
CA GLN A 374 -99.96 -42.97 22.31
C GLN A 374 -99.12 -41.74 22.69
N GLU A 375 -99.01 -41.41 23.98
CA GLU A 375 -98.06 -40.41 24.49
C GLU A 375 -96.61 -40.86 24.27
N ARG A 376 -96.28 -42.14 24.48
CA ARG A 376 -94.94 -42.66 24.18
C ARG A 376 -94.63 -42.63 22.69
N ILE A 377 -95.59 -42.94 21.82
CA ILE A 377 -95.43 -42.83 20.37
C ILE A 377 -95.18 -41.37 19.98
N LEU A 378 -95.98 -40.43 20.50
CA LEU A 378 -95.77 -38.99 20.26
C LEU A 378 -94.41 -38.52 20.80
N ALA A 379 -93.98 -38.99 21.97
CA ALA A 379 -92.67 -38.69 22.52
C ALA A 379 -91.53 -39.31 21.69
N TYR A 380 -91.73 -40.50 21.11
CA TYR A 380 -90.76 -41.09 20.19
C TYR A 380 -90.73 -40.36 18.84
N GLU A 381 -91.87 -39.90 18.33
CA GLU A 381 -91.95 -39.06 17.13
C GLU A 381 -91.23 -37.73 17.33
N ASP A 382 -91.45 -37.06 18.46
CA ASP A 382 -90.76 -35.81 18.83
C ASP A 382 -89.25 -36.04 19.04
N ASN A 383 -88.86 -37.17 19.64
CA ASN A 383 -87.45 -37.57 19.74
C ASN A 383 -86.83 -37.88 18.37
N ILE A 384 -87.57 -38.53 17.46
CA ILE A 384 -87.09 -38.79 16.09
C ILE A 384 -86.95 -37.48 15.31
N GLU A 385 -87.88 -36.54 15.47
CA GLU A 385 -87.80 -35.22 14.85
C GLU A 385 -86.62 -34.41 15.42
N THR A 386 -86.41 -34.46 16.73
CA THR A 386 -85.25 -33.86 17.41
C THR A 386 -83.94 -34.48 16.90
N LEU A 387 -83.84 -35.82 16.88
CA LEU A 387 -82.67 -36.53 16.36
C LEU A 387 -82.45 -36.27 14.86
N SER A 388 -83.51 -36.09 14.08
CA SER A 388 -83.43 -35.71 12.67
C SER A 388 -82.86 -34.30 12.50
N HIS A 389 -83.29 -33.35 13.33
CA HIS A 389 -82.74 -32.00 13.39
C HIS A 389 -81.28 -31.99 13.85
N GLU A 390 -80.93 -32.78 14.88
CA GLU A 390 -79.56 -32.93 15.34
C GLU A 390 -78.66 -33.60 14.30
N LEU A 391 -79.17 -34.61 13.60
CA LEU A 391 -78.45 -35.27 12.51
C LEU A 391 -78.22 -34.29 11.34
N LYS A 392 -79.22 -33.46 11.01
CA LYS A 392 -79.08 -32.42 10.00
C LYS A 392 -78.06 -31.36 10.43
N ALA A 393 -78.12 -30.88 11.66
CA ALA A 393 -77.16 -29.92 12.21
C ALA A 393 -75.74 -30.51 12.28
N SER A 394 -75.61 -31.78 12.66
CA SER A 394 -74.34 -32.52 12.66
C SER A 394 -73.78 -32.67 11.25
N LYS A 395 -74.63 -32.95 10.26
CA LYS A 395 -74.24 -33.00 8.84
C LYS A 395 -73.78 -31.64 8.32
N GLU A 396 -74.50 -30.57 8.62
CA GLU A 396 -74.11 -29.20 8.27
C GLU A 396 -72.78 -28.82 8.95
N LYS A 397 -72.61 -29.18 10.22
CA LYS A 397 -71.34 -28.98 10.95
C LYS A 397 -70.19 -29.78 10.35
N SER A 398 -70.43 -31.02 9.93
CA SER A 398 -69.44 -31.84 9.22
C SER A 398 -69.04 -31.21 7.89
N GLN A 399 -69.99 -30.68 7.12
CA GLN A 399 -69.72 -29.99 5.85
C GLN A 399 -68.93 -28.70 6.08
N HIS A 400 -69.26 -27.94 7.12
CA HIS A 400 -68.50 -26.75 7.50
C HIS A 400 -67.07 -27.10 7.94
N LEU A 401 -66.89 -28.17 8.72
CA LEU A 401 -65.58 -28.66 9.12
C LEU A 401 -64.78 -29.14 7.90
N GLU A 402 -65.41 -29.84 6.96
CA GLU A 402 -64.76 -30.30 5.74
C GLU A 402 -64.31 -29.12 4.86
N ALA A 403 -65.16 -28.11 4.68
CA ALA A 403 -64.80 -26.87 3.99
C ALA A 403 -63.66 -26.11 4.71
N ALA A 404 -63.69 -26.06 6.05
CA ALA A 404 -62.62 -25.45 6.83
C ALA A 404 -61.30 -26.23 6.72
N MET A 405 -61.36 -27.56 6.68
CA MET A 405 -60.19 -28.41 6.46
C MET A 405 -59.62 -28.23 5.04
N GLU A 406 -60.46 -28.09 4.02
CA GLU A 406 -60.01 -27.77 2.66
C GLU A 406 -59.35 -26.39 2.58
N ALA A 407 -59.94 -25.38 3.22
CA ALA A 407 -59.34 -24.04 3.32
C ALA A 407 -57.97 -24.10 4.01
N ALA A 408 -57.87 -24.78 5.16
CA ALA A 408 -56.60 -24.97 5.86
C ALA A 408 -55.57 -25.74 5.02
N ARG A 409 -55.99 -26.75 4.25
CA ARG A 409 -55.11 -27.46 3.30
C ARG A 409 -54.60 -26.54 2.20
N ALA A 410 -55.44 -25.64 1.68
CA ALA A 410 -55.04 -24.65 0.69
C ALA A 410 -54.02 -23.66 1.27
N GLU A 411 -54.24 -23.16 2.49
CA GLU A 411 -53.27 -22.31 3.20
C GLU A 411 -51.94 -23.01 3.44
N ILE A 412 -51.96 -24.27 3.91
CA ILE A 412 -50.75 -25.09 4.07
C ILE A 412 -50.01 -25.24 2.74
N HIS A 413 -50.73 -25.37 1.62
CA HIS A 413 -50.12 -25.45 0.30
C HIS A 413 -49.44 -24.14 -0.10
N VAL A 414 -50.06 -22.99 0.19
CA VAL A 414 -49.45 -21.66 0.00
C VAL A 414 -48.19 -21.53 0.86
N PHE A 415 -48.26 -21.85 2.15
CA PHE A 415 -47.09 -21.81 3.04
C PHE A 415 -45.97 -22.75 2.59
N ARG A 416 -46.27 -23.95 2.10
CA ARG A 416 -45.24 -24.83 1.51
C ARG A 416 -44.56 -24.18 0.31
N HIS A 417 -45.32 -23.47 -0.52
CA HIS A 417 -44.77 -22.79 -1.68
C HIS A 417 -43.88 -21.60 -1.27
N GLU A 418 -44.29 -20.85 -0.24
CA GLU A 418 -43.48 -19.76 0.33
C GLU A 418 -42.20 -20.29 0.99
N ILE A 419 -42.28 -21.37 1.79
CA ILE A 419 -41.11 -22.02 2.37
C ILE A 419 -40.14 -22.46 1.28
N LYS A 420 -40.62 -23.06 0.18
CA LYS A 420 -39.77 -23.43 -0.96
C LYS A 420 -39.09 -22.21 -1.58
N ARG A 421 -39.82 -21.09 -1.70
CA ARG A 421 -39.27 -19.84 -2.22
C ARG A 421 -38.19 -19.29 -1.29
N TYR A 422 -38.44 -19.24 0.01
CA TYR A 422 -37.45 -18.82 1.00
C TYR A 422 -36.22 -19.74 1.04
N GLN A 423 -36.38 -21.04 0.83
CA GLN A 423 -35.26 -21.97 0.68
C GLN A 423 -34.42 -21.66 -0.56
N GLN A 424 -35.06 -21.37 -1.70
CA GLN A 424 -34.36 -20.95 -2.91
C GLN A 424 -33.61 -19.63 -2.71
N ASP A 425 -34.26 -18.64 -2.10
CA ASP A 425 -33.65 -17.35 -1.79
C ASP A 425 -32.47 -17.52 -0.82
N TYR A 426 -32.62 -18.38 0.19
CA TYR A 426 -31.54 -18.72 1.12
C TYR A 426 -30.35 -19.39 0.42
N ASP A 427 -30.60 -20.35 -0.49
CA ASP A 427 -29.55 -21.03 -1.25
C ASP A 427 -28.83 -20.04 -2.19
N LEU A 428 -29.55 -19.11 -2.81
CA LEU A 428 -28.96 -18.02 -3.61
C LEU A 428 -28.08 -17.12 -2.74
N LEU A 429 -28.57 -16.69 -1.57
CA LEU A 429 -27.82 -15.83 -0.66
C LEU A 429 -26.58 -16.55 -0.10
N LYS A 430 -26.71 -17.85 0.20
CA LYS A 430 -25.60 -18.70 0.63
C LYS A 430 -24.53 -18.80 -0.45
N ASN A 431 -24.94 -19.04 -1.70
CA ASN A 431 -24.03 -19.10 -2.83
C ASN A 431 -23.33 -17.75 -3.07
N GLU A 432 -24.05 -16.64 -2.98
CA GLU A 432 -23.49 -15.29 -3.07
C GLU A 432 -22.45 -15.04 -1.96
N LYS A 433 -22.77 -15.41 -0.72
CA LYS A 433 -21.84 -15.29 0.41
C LYS A 433 -20.61 -16.17 0.23
N THR A 434 -20.74 -17.38 -0.31
CA THR A 434 -19.57 -18.22 -0.63
C THR A 434 -18.73 -17.62 -1.74
N LEU A 435 -19.33 -17.01 -2.76
CA LEU A 435 -18.62 -16.33 -3.83
C LEU A 435 -17.88 -15.09 -3.30
N GLN A 436 -18.53 -14.29 -2.46
CA GLN A 436 -17.89 -13.14 -1.80
C GLN A 436 -16.74 -13.59 -0.90
N SER A 437 -16.89 -14.70 -0.16
CA SER A 437 -15.81 -15.27 0.65
C SER A 437 -14.62 -15.71 -0.21
N GLN A 438 -14.86 -16.36 -1.35
CA GLN A 438 -13.81 -16.76 -2.29
C GLN A 438 -13.12 -15.54 -2.92
N GLN A 439 -13.88 -14.50 -3.27
CA GLN A 439 -13.33 -13.25 -3.78
C GLN A 439 -12.47 -12.54 -2.73
N LEU A 440 -12.92 -12.51 -1.47
CA LEU A 440 -12.18 -11.93 -0.36
C LEU A 440 -10.89 -12.72 -0.08
N GLU A 441 -10.97 -14.05 -0.09
CA GLU A 441 -9.80 -14.93 0.09
C GLU A 441 -8.80 -14.75 -1.05
N HIS A 442 -9.26 -14.66 -2.29
CA HIS A 442 -8.42 -14.34 -3.44
C HIS A 442 -7.76 -12.96 -3.31
N ALA A 443 -8.50 -11.93 -2.89
CA ALA A 443 -7.96 -10.59 -2.65
C ALA A 443 -6.93 -10.58 -1.50
N LEU A 444 -7.19 -11.32 -0.43
CA LEU A 444 -6.25 -11.51 0.68
C LEU A 444 -4.96 -12.20 0.22
N ASN A 445 -5.06 -13.23 -0.60
CA ASN A 445 -3.91 -13.92 -1.17
C ASN A 445 -3.11 -13.00 -2.09
N GLN A 446 -3.76 -12.21 -2.95
CA GLN A 446 -3.10 -11.19 -3.77
C GLN A 446 -2.36 -10.14 -2.92
N LEU A 447 -2.98 -9.68 -1.84
CA LEU A 447 -2.40 -8.68 -0.95
C LEU A 447 -1.24 -9.27 -0.13
N SER A 448 -1.33 -10.55 0.23
CA SER A 448 -0.22 -11.31 0.82
C SER A 448 0.96 -11.45 -0.15
N ASP A 449 0.70 -11.80 -1.41
CA ASP A 449 1.73 -11.89 -2.45
C ASP A 449 2.38 -10.53 -2.74
N GLU A 450 1.60 -9.45 -2.76
CA GLU A 450 2.13 -8.09 -2.88
C GLU A 450 2.99 -7.70 -1.69
N ASN A 451 2.58 -8.03 -0.47
CA ASN A 451 3.39 -7.80 0.72
C ASN A 451 4.69 -8.62 0.70
N LEU A 452 4.64 -9.88 0.26
CA LEU A 452 5.83 -10.70 0.08
C LEU A 452 6.78 -10.07 -0.96
N ARG A 453 6.26 -9.58 -2.08
CA ARG A 453 7.05 -8.85 -3.09
C ARG A 453 7.64 -7.56 -2.53
N LYS A 454 6.88 -6.78 -1.76
CA LYS A 454 7.39 -5.58 -1.08
C LYS A 454 8.51 -5.93 -0.11
N GLN A 455 8.37 -7.01 0.64
CA GLN A 455 9.40 -7.47 1.57
C GLN A 455 10.66 -7.95 0.84
N GLN A 456 10.51 -8.69 -0.26
CA GLN A 456 11.63 -9.09 -1.13
C GLN A 456 12.33 -7.86 -1.73
N MET A 457 11.58 -6.90 -2.26
CA MET A 457 12.12 -5.66 -2.80
C MET A 457 12.84 -4.83 -1.72
N GLN A 458 12.29 -4.80 -0.49
CA GLN A 458 12.94 -4.14 0.64
C GLN A 458 14.24 -4.84 1.05
N GLN A 459 14.27 -6.18 1.02
CA GLN A 459 15.50 -6.95 1.24
C GLN A 459 16.54 -6.72 0.14
N GLU A 460 16.13 -6.68 -1.13
CA GLU A 460 17.01 -6.34 -2.25
C GLU A 460 17.55 -4.92 -2.13
N LEU A 461 16.69 -3.95 -1.80
CA LEU A 461 17.11 -2.57 -1.58
C LEU A 461 18.08 -2.47 -0.40
N GLN A 462 17.83 -3.19 0.68
CA GLN A 462 18.72 -3.23 1.84
C GLN A 462 20.06 -3.89 1.50
N ALA A 463 20.07 -4.96 0.69
CA ALA A 463 21.29 -5.58 0.19
C ALA A 463 22.08 -4.63 -0.73
N GLN A 464 21.40 -3.87 -1.59
CA GLN A 464 22.02 -2.84 -2.42
C GLN A 464 22.60 -1.70 -1.58
N VAL A 465 21.89 -1.23 -0.55
CA VAL A 465 22.38 -0.22 0.39
C VAL A 465 23.60 -0.73 1.15
N GLN A 466 23.61 -1.98 1.59
CA GLN A 466 24.78 -2.60 2.23
C GLN A 466 25.97 -2.73 1.26
N ALA A 467 25.73 -3.13 0.02
CA ALA A 467 26.76 -3.20 -1.01
C ALA A 467 27.35 -1.82 -1.33
N LEU A 468 26.49 -0.79 -1.44
CA LEU A 468 26.90 0.60 -1.62
C LEU A 468 27.67 1.12 -0.41
N SER A 469 27.23 0.82 0.81
CA SER A 469 27.93 1.19 2.05
C SER A 469 29.31 0.53 2.12
N LYS A 470 29.41 -0.74 1.73
CA LYS A 470 30.70 -1.44 1.62
C LYS A 470 31.61 -0.78 0.59
N ASN A 471 31.11 -0.50 -0.61
CA ASN A 471 31.87 0.20 -1.65
C ASN A 471 32.30 1.60 -1.20
N MET A 472 31.43 2.34 -0.51
CA MET A 472 31.76 3.63 0.09
C MET A 472 32.88 3.50 1.12
N SER A 473 32.82 2.49 2.00
CA SER A 473 33.89 2.24 2.97
C SER A 473 35.22 1.85 2.31
N GLU A 474 35.19 1.04 1.25
CA GLU A 474 36.37 0.70 0.47
C GLU A 474 36.96 1.94 -0.21
N LYS A 475 36.11 2.82 -0.74
CA LYS A 475 36.52 4.10 -1.33
C LYS A 475 37.04 5.09 -0.29
N GLU A 476 36.47 5.14 0.91
CA GLU A 476 37.02 5.92 2.03
C GLU A 476 38.41 5.41 2.42
N LEU A 477 38.62 4.09 2.42
CA LEU A 477 39.90 3.47 2.74
C LEU A 477 40.95 3.75 1.64
N GLU A 478 40.55 3.72 0.37
CA GLU A 478 41.37 4.19 -0.75
C GLU A 478 41.72 5.68 -0.62
N LEU A 479 40.76 6.52 -0.23
CA LEU A 479 40.94 7.96 -0.02
C LEU A 479 41.91 8.22 1.14
N GLN A 480 41.77 7.51 2.26
CA GLN A 480 42.72 7.56 3.36
C GLN A 480 44.12 7.09 2.92
N GLY A 481 44.20 6.03 2.11
CA GLY A 481 45.46 5.57 1.53
C GLY A 481 46.12 6.63 0.65
N LEU A 482 45.34 7.30 -0.22
CA LEU A 482 45.81 8.41 -1.04
C LEU A 482 46.21 9.62 -0.21
N GLN A 483 45.50 9.90 0.88
CA GLN A 483 45.81 11.00 1.79
C GLN A 483 47.14 10.76 2.51
N VAL A 484 47.39 9.53 3.00
CA VAL A 484 48.69 9.12 3.55
C VAL A 484 49.80 9.25 2.50
N LEU A 485 49.51 8.85 1.25
CA LEU A 485 50.48 8.95 0.17
C LEU A 485 50.77 10.40 -0.22
N MET A 486 49.76 11.29 -0.22
CA MET A 486 49.93 12.73 -0.36
C MET A 486 50.76 13.30 0.77
N SER A 487 50.45 13.01 2.03
CA SER A 487 51.26 13.49 3.16
C SER A 487 52.71 13.01 3.09
N LYS A 488 52.94 11.78 2.63
CA LYS A 488 54.29 11.27 2.36
C LYS A 488 54.97 12.05 1.23
N LYS A 489 54.24 12.39 0.16
CA LYS A 489 54.77 13.19 -0.96
C LYS A 489 55.01 14.64 -0.60
N GLU A 490 54.18 15.24 0.25
CA GLU A 490 54.40 16.56 0.84
C GLU A 490 55.63 16.55 1.73
N GLN A 491 55.85 15.49 2.51
CA GLN A 491 57.06 15.31 3.29
C GLN A 491 58.30 15.09 2.41
N ASP A 492 58.20 14.32 1.33
CA ASP A 492 59.27 14.17 0.33
C ASP A 492 59.59 15.53 -0.33
N LEU A 493 58.57 16.32 -0.69
CA LEU A 493 58.72 17.67 -1.24
C LEU A 493 59.37 18.60 -0.23
N PHE A 494 58.97 18.55 1.04
CA PHE A 494 59.60 19.31 2.12
C PHE A 494 61.07 18.93 2.27
N ASN A 495 61.40 17.64 2.24
CA ASN A 495 62.78 17.17 2.29
C ASN A 495 63.58 17.61 1.05
N LEU A 496 62.97 17.60 -0.13
CA LEU A 496 63.61 18.10 -1.36
C LEU A 496 63.82 19.61 -1.30
N GLN A 497 62.85 20.36 -0.79
CA GLN A 497 62.95 21.80 -0.56
C GLN A 497 64.10 22.11 0.40
N PHE A 498 64.17 21.40 1.53
CA PHE A 498 65.26 21.53 2.49
C PHE A 498 66.63 21.21 1.89
N ARG A 499 66.73 20.17 1.05
CA ARG A 499 67.96 19.84 0.32
C ARG A 499 68.30 20.89 -0.74
N LEU A 500 67.30 21.47 -1.39
CA LEU A 500 67.49 22.56 -2.35
C LEU A 500 68.00 23.82 -1.64
N ASP A 501 67.42 24.18 -0.50
CA ASP A 501 67.83 25.33 0.30
C ASP A 501 69.25 25.13 0.86
N SER A 502 69.58 23.93 1.35
CA SER A 502 70.94 23.56 1.75
C SER A 502 71.93 23.62 0.58
N ALA A 503 71.55 23.13 -0.60
CA ALA A 503 72.38 23.22 -1.80
C ALA A 503 72.53 24.68 -2.26
N HIS A 504 71.52 25.51 -2.08
CA HIS A 504 71.58 26.94 -2.38
C HIS A 504 72.54 27.65 -1.42
N GLU A 505 72.51 27.32 -0.13
CA GLU A 505 73.47 27.81 0.85
C GLU A 505 74.90 27.39 0.52
N ASP A 506 75.10 26.13 0.09
CA ASP A 506 76.40 25.64 -0.34
C ASP A 506 76.87 26.33 -1.63
N ILE A 507 75.97 26.58 -2.59
CA ILE A 507 76.28 27.38 -3.79
C ILE A 507 76.67 28.80 -3.41
N GLN A 508 75.98 29.45 -2.47
CA GLN A 508 76.35 30.77 -1.99
C GLN A 508 77.72 30.77 -1.30
N LYS A 509 78.01 29.77 -0.46
CA LYS A 509 79.33 29.58 0.15
C LYS A 509 80.42 29.38 -0.90
N LEU A 510 80.16 28.57 -1.92
CA LEU A 510 81.08 28.36 -3.03
C LEU A 510 81.26 29.62 -3.87
N GLN A 511 80.21 30.42 -4.11
CA GLN A 511 80.31 31.71 -4.78
C GLN A 511 81.18 32.70 -4.00
N VAL A 512 81.04 32.73 -2.67
CA VAL A 512 81.92 33.53 -1.80
C VAL A 512 83.36 33.03 -1.88
N GLN A 513 83.59 31.71 -1.87
CA GLN A 513 84.93 31.14 -2.01
C GLN A 513 85.54 31.41 -3.40
N ILE A 514 84.73 31.38 -4.46
CA ILE A 514 85.15 31.74 -5.82
C ILE A 514 85.51 33.23 -5.85
N ALA A 515 84.69 34.11 -5.29
CA ALA A 515 84.99 35.54 -5.22
C ALA A 515 86.26 35.83 -4.40
N ASP A 516 86.48 35.11 -3.30
CA ASP A 516 87.72 35.19 -2.51
C ASP A 516 88.93 34.65 -3.30
N HIS A 517 88.75 33.58 -4.08
CA HIS A 517 89.80 33.03 -4.91
C HIS A 517 90.12 33.94 -6.11
N GLU A 518 89.12 34.56 -6.72
CA GLU A 518 89.26 35.56 -7.78
C GLU A 518 89.95 36.82 -7.25
N ASN A 519 89.60 37.28 -6.05
CA ASN A 519 90.29 38.39 -5.39
C ASN A 519 91.75 38.03 -5.05
N LYS A 520 92.03 36.81 -4.57
CA LYS A 520 93.40 36.33 -4.37
C LYS A 520 94.16 36.21 -5.68
N GLN A 521 93.53 35.71 -6.75
CA GLN A 521 94.13 35.61 -8.06
C GLN A 521 94.41 37.00 -8.64
N MET A 522 93.52 37.97 -8.46
CA MET A 522 93.74 39.37 -8.84
C MET A 522 94.86 40.01 -8.02
N HIS A 523 94.97 39.68 -6.73
CA HIS A 523 96.08 40.11 -5.89
C HIS A 523 97.41 39.49 -6.36
N ASP A 524 97.43 38.18 -6.64
CA ASP A 524 98.61 37.48 -7.17
C ASP A 524 98.99 37.99 -8.57
N GLN A 525 98.00 38.36 -9.39
CA GLN A 525 98.19 38.99 -10.70
C GLN A 525 98.77 40.40 -10.54
N HIS A 526 98.31 41.17 -9.55
CA HIS A 526 98.85 42.48 -9.22
C HIS A 526 100.29 42.38 -8.72
N VAL A 527 100.57 41.46 -7.81
CA VAL A 527 101.93 41.18 -7.32
C VAL A 527 102.82 40.73 -8.49
N LYS A 528 102.33 39.85 -9.36
CA LYS A 528 103.05 39.44 -10.57
C LYS A 528 103.33 40.63 -11.49
N ASN A 529 102.37 41.53 -11.67
CA ASN A 529 102.56 42.75 -12.46
C ASN A 529 103.56 43.72 -11.81
N GLU A 530 103.56 43.87 -10.48
CA GLU A 530 104.59 44.63 -9.76
C GLU A 530 105.97 44.00 -9.95
N TRP A 531 106.08 42.67 -9.92
CA TRP A 531 107.33 41.98 -10.20
C TRP A 531 107.76 42.12 -11.66
N ILE A 532 106.83 42.11 -12.62
CA ILE A 532 107.12 42.39 -14.03
C ILE A 532 107.64 43.81 -14.17
N GLU A 533 106.98 44.80 -13.57
CA GLU A 533 107.43 46.21 -13.60
C GLU A 533 108.81 46.38 -12.95
N LYS A 534 109.07 45.65 -11.87
CA LYS A 534 110.39 45.62 -11.20
C LYS A 534 111.45 44.91 -12.03
N ILE A 535 111.09 43.84 -12.75
CA ILE A 535 111.97 43.16 -13.71
C ILE A 535 112.25 44.08 -14.90
N ASP A 536 111.26 44.80 -15.42
CA ASP A 536 111.44 45.75 -16.51
C ASP A 536 112.33 46.92 -16.08
N LEU A 537 112.17 47.43 -14.85
CA LEU A 537 113.10 48.40 -14.26
C LEU A 537 114.53 47.84 -14.16
N LEU A 538 114.68 46.60 -13.71
CA LEU A 538 115.99 45.94 -13.62
C LEU A 538 116.58 45.62 -15.00
N ILE A 539 115.77 45.30 -16.00
CA ILE A 539 116.19 45.14 -17.40
C ILE A 539 116.66 46.48 -17.95
N ASN A 540 115.93 47.57 -17.68
CA ASN A 540 116.29 48.91 -18.13
C ASN A 540 117.55 49.44 -17.41
N GLU A 541 117.74 49.09 -16.13
CA GLU A 541 118.98 49.33 -15.40
C GLU A 541 120.14 48.47 -15.93
N LYS A 542 119.88 47.20 -16.25
CA LYS A 542 120.84 46.31 -16.90
C LYS A 542 121.24 46.84 -18.27
N GLU A 543 120.29 47.31 -19.09
CA GLU A 543 120.57 47.94 -20.39
C GLU A 543 121.38 49.23 -20.23
N LYS A 544 121.06 50.07 -19.23
CA LYS A 544 121.89 51.23 -18.87
C LYS A 544 123.30 50.83 -18.45
N LEU A 545 123.44 49.76 -17.66
CA LEU A 545 124.72 49.25 -17.21
C LEU A 545 125.49 48.59 -18.36
N GLU A 546 124.83 47.90 -19.29
CA GLU A 546 125.43 47.35 -20.51
C GLU A 546 125.87 48.46 -21.47
N LEU A 547 125.09 49.55 -21.60
CA LEU A 547 125.51 50.77 -22.28
C LEU A 547 126.75 51.39 -21.63
N ARG A 548 126.78 51.42 -20.29
CA ARG A 548 127.91 51.95 -19.52
C ARG A 548 129.14 51.03 -19.58
N LEU A 549 128.92 49.72 -19.65
CA LEU A 549 129.96 48.70 -19.79
C LEU A 549 130.47 48.65 -21.23
N HIS A 550 129.65 48.95 -22.23
CA HIS A 550 130.07 49.14 -23.62
C HIS A 550 130.86 50.45 -23.80
N GLN A 551 130.45 51.53 -23.12
CA GLN A 551 131.22 52.78 -23.03
C GLN A 551 132.57 52.57 -22.34
N LEU A 552 132.60 51.82 -21.22
CA LEU A 552 133.84 51.46 -20.52
C LEU A 552 134.69 50.46 -21.30
N SER A 553 134.08 49.54 -22.07
CA SER A 553 134.77 48.62 -22.97
C SER A 553 135.46 49.38 -24.11
N LEU A 554 134.81 50.40 -24.67
CA LEU A 554 135.38 51.32 -25.66
C LEU A 554 136.50 52.20 -25.06
N GLU A 555 136.43 52.53 -23.77
CA GLU A 555 137.52 53.20 -23.04
C GLU A 555 138.70 52.26 -22.74
N VAL A 556 138.44 50.98 -22.43
CA VAL A 556 139.47 49.98 -22.16
C VAL A 556 140.17 49.49 -23.44
N GLU A 557 139.47 49.46 -24.58
CA GLU A 557 140.06 49.20 -25.90
C GLU A 557 140.94 50.36 -26.43
N ARG A 558 140.81 51.56 -25.84
CA ARG A 558 141.68 52.72 -26.11
C ARG A 558 142.92 52.82 -25.19
N LEU A 559 143.02 52.00 -24.16
CA LEU A 559 144.14 52.01 -23.21
C LEU A 559 145.49 51.45 -23.72
N PRO A 560 145.59 50.61 -24.78
CA PRO A 560 146.90 50.23 -25.34
C PRO A 560 147.53 51.32 -26.20
N VAL A 561 146.71 52.20 -26.81
CA VAL A 561 147.19 53.30 -27.69
C VAL A 561 147.66 54.51 -26.86
N MET A 562 147.05 54.76 -25.70
CA MET A 562 147.45 55.84 -24.80
C MET A 562 148.72 55.58 -23.97
N ASN A 563 149.25 54.36 -23.96
CA ASN A 563 150.52 54.04 -23.27
C ASN A 563 151.74 54.07 -24.22
N GLU A 564 151.53 54.07 -25.54
CA GLU A 564 152.57 54.24 -26.55
C GLU A 564 152.70 55.70 -27.01
N GLU A 565 151.64 56.50 -26.88
CA GLU A 565 151.65 57.96 -27.15
C GLU A 565 152.21 58.79 -25.98
N LYS A 566 152.16 58.29 -24.73
CA LYS A 566 152.77 58.94 -23.55
C LYS A 566 154.31 58.98 -23.61
N ASN A 567 154.95 57.94 -24.13
CA ASN A 567 156.42 57.87 -24.26
C ASN A 567 156.96 58.61 -25.52
N LYS A 568 156.08 59.02 -26.45
CA LYS A 568 156.42 59.87 -27.60
C LYS A 568 156.06 61.35 -27.35
N ALA A 569 155.06 61.63 -26.51
CA ALA A 569 154.66 62.99 -26.11
C ALA A 569 155.65 63.67 -25.14
N GLU A 570 156.41 62.93 -24.32
CA GLU A 570 157.47 63.51 -23.47
C GLU A 570 158.70 64.03 -24.25
N LYS A 571 158.87 63.62 -25.51
CA LYS A 571 159.90 64.18 -26.41
C LYS A 571 159.38 65.31 -27.32
N ALA A 572 158.08 65.35 -27.61
CA ALA A 572 157.46 66.41 -28.41
C ALA A 572 157.05 67.65 -27.56
N PHE A 573 156.99 67.54 -26.23
CA PHE A 573 156.70 68.65 -25.32
C PHE A 573 157.82 69.70 -25.22
N GLN A 574 159.02 69.42 -25.75
CA GLN A 574 160.12 70.38 -25.85
C GLN A 574 160.15 71.15 -27.18
N GLU A 575 159.44 70.69 -28.21
CA GLU A 575 159.45 71.32 -29.55
C GLU A 575 158.10 71.99 -29.91
N ILE A 576 156.99 71.62 -29.25
CA ILE A 576 155.63 72.17 -29.49
C ILE A 576 155.25 73.32 -28.51
N SER A 577 156.16 73.73 -27.60
CA SER A 577 156.00 75.00 -26.87
C SER A 577 156.32 76.24 -27.73
N ALA A 578 156.77 76.05 -28.98
CA ALA A 578 157.16 77.11 -29.90
C ALA A 578 156.11 77.40 -31.01
N GLU A 579 155.14 76.50 -31.26
CA GLU A 579 154.15 76.65 -32.35
C GLU A 579 152.74 77.07 -31.86
N LEU A 580 152.54 77.22 -30.54
CA LEU A 580 151.28 77.67 -29.91
C LEU A 580 151.04 79.20 -30.01
N GLN A 581 151.83 79.96 -30.78
CA GLN A 581 151.63 81.41 -30.96
C GLN A 581 151.13 81.83 -32.36
N GLN A 582 150.98 80.93 -33.32
CA GLN A 582 150.80 81.35 -34.72
C GLN A 582 149.61 80.78 -35.49
N THR A 583 148.79 79.91 -34.91
CA THR A 583 147.62 79.31 -35.60
C THR A 583 146.30 79.49 -34.86
N GLN A 584 146.24 80.51 -33.99
CA GLN A 584 145.03 81.02 -33.35
C GLN A 584 144.33 82.12 -34.18
N GLN A 585 144.60 82.19 -35.49
CA GLN A 585 144.05 83.22 -36.39
C GLN A 585 143.43 82.68 -37.69
N ILE A 586 143.29 81.37 -37.85
CA ILE A 586 142.63 80.82 -39.02
C ILE A 586 141.49 79.93 -38.57
N LEU A 587 140.35 80.12 -39.22
CA LEU A 587 139.22 79.21 -39.28
C LEU A 587 138.06 79.42 -38.30
N ASN A 588 137.76 80.70 -38.08
CA ASN A 588 136.40 81.25 -38.15
C ASN A 588 135.76 81.11 -39.56
N GLN A 589 135.95 79.98 -40.23
CA GLN A 589 135.36 79.71 -41.54
C GLN A 589 134.92 78.26 -41.56
N VAL A 590 133.65 78.05 -41.89
CA VAL A 590 132.97 76.78 -42.15
C VAL A 590 132.42 76.10 -40.89
N LEU A 591 131.20 76.27 -40.36
CA LEU A 591 129.89 76.79 -40.81
C LEU A 591 129.49 76.47 -42.26
N GLU A 592 128.59 75.50 -42.39
CA GLU A 592 127.96 74.92 -43.59
C GLU A 592 128.71 73.68 -44.14
N ASP A 593 128.24 72.46 -43.86
CA ASP A 593 127.16 71.83 -44.63
C ASP A 593 126.79 70.38 -44.19
N GLN A 594 125.52 70.03 -44.45
CA GLN A 594 124.95 68.70 -44.82
C GLN A 594 124.80 67.58 -43.77
N GLN A 595 123.58 67.16 -43.37
CA GLN A 595 122.46 66.47 -44.06
C GLN A 595 122.60 64.93 -44.29
N LYS A 596 121.54 64.22 -43.83
CA LYS A 596 120.97 62.90 -44.26
C LYS A 596 121.71 61.62 -43.77
N THR A 597 121.06 60.57 -43.24
CA THR A 597 119.99 59.72 -43.80
C THR A 597 119.45 58.70 -42.74
N LYS A 598 118.13 58.44 -42.70
CA LYS A 598 117.37 57.17 -42.99
C LYS A 598 117.20 56.09 -41.87
N ALA A 599 115.98 56.07 -41.31
CA ALA A 599 114.86 55.12 -41.51
C ALA A 599 114.97 53.56 -41.31
N LEU A 600 113.85 53.04 -40.76
CA LEU A 600 113.20 51.70 -40.78
C LEU A 600 113.56 50.64 -39.72
N SER A 601 112.56 50.16 -38.94
CA SER A 601 111.70 49.03 -39.33
C SER A 601 110.60 48.71 -38.28
N SER A 602 109.39 48.49 -38.78
CA SER A 602 108.20 47.99 -38.08
C SER A 602 107.87 46.61 -38.65
N SER A 603 107.84 45.56 -37.83
CA SER A 603 107.56 44.19 -38.32
C SER A 603 107.07 43.18 -37.25
N GLU A 604 106.22 43.55 -36.30
CA GLU A 604 105.64 42.56 -35.36
C GLU A 604 104.11 42.66 -35.13
N GLU A 605 103.42 43.72 -35.57
CA GLU A 605 101.97 43.85 -35.32
C GLU A 605 101.06 43.08 -36.30
N SER A 606 101.56 42.61 -37.44
CA SER A 606 100.71 42.00 -38.48
C SER A 606 100.47 40.49 -38.29
N SER A 607 101.31 39.80 -37.50
CA SER A 607 101.17 38.36 -37.22
C SER A 607 100.18 38.08 -36.09
N LEU A 608 100.12 38.96 -35.09
CA LEU A 608 99.19 38.87 -33.96
C LEU A 608 97.74 39.17 -34.37
N ARG A 609 97.54 40.13 -35.29
CA ARG A 609 96.20 40.48 -35.79
C ARG A 609 95.51 39.34 -36.55
N ARG A 610 96.23 38.61 -37.40
CA ARG A 610 95.65 37.49 -38.18
C ARG A 610 95.26 36.30 -37.31
N ARG A 611 96.01 36.04 -36.22
CA ARG A 611 95.72 34.94 -35.30
C ARG A 611 94.51 35.24 -34.41
N ALA A 612 94.35 36.49 -33.99
CA ALA A 612 93.18 36.95 -33.24
C ALA A 612 91.90 36.94 -34.10
N GLU A 613 91.97 37.36 -35.37
CA GLU A 613 90.81 37.34 -36.28
C GLU A 613 90.33 35.91 -36.59
N GLY A 614 91.24 34.96 -36.81
CA GLY A 614 90.87 33.57 -37.07
C GLY A 614 90.14 32.91 -35.89
N MET A 615 90.59 33.17 -34.66
CA MET A 615 89.98 32.63 -33.45
C MET A 615 88.61 33.27 -33.16
N TYR A 616 88.46 34.56 -33.46
CA TYR A 616 87.17 35.27 -33.32
C TYR A 616 86.11 34.77 -34.31
N LEU A 617 86.51 34.45 -35.55
CA LEU A 617 85.61 33.91 -36.56
C LEU A 617 85.11 32.51 -36.19
N GLN A 618 85.98 31.63 -35.67
CA GLN A 618 85.56 30.30 -35.18
C GLN A 618 84.64 30.38 -33.97
N LEU A 619 84.90 31.27 -33.01
CA LEU A 619 84.03 31.48 -31.85
C LEU A 619 82.65 32.01 -32.28
N ARG A 620 82.61 32.91 -33.26
CA ARG A 620 81.36 33.45 -33.81
C ARG A 620 80.55 32.37 -34.55
N GLU A 621 81.21 31.50 -35.30
CA GLU A 621 80.56 30.39 -36.01
C GLU A 621 80.00 29.36 -35.02
N GLN A 622 80.75 28.99 -33.97
CA GLN A 622 80.26 28.14 -32.89
C GLN A 622 79.12 28.77 -32.09
N PHE A 623 79.15 30.09 -31.89
CA PHE A 623 78.06 30.80 -31.21
C PHE A 623 76.79 30.82 -32.06
N ASN A 624 76.92 31.01 -33.38
CA ASN A 624 75.80 30.97 -34.31
C ASN A 624 75.21 29.55 -34.43
N GLU A 625 76.02 28.50 -34.49
CA GLU A 625 75.54 27.11 -34.47
C GLU A 625 74.82 26.77 -33.17
N LYS A 626 75.39 27.16 -32.01
CA LYS A 626 74.75 26.93 -30.71
C LYS A 626 73.47 27.74 -30.55
N SER A 627 73.42 28.98 -31.06
CA SER A 627 72.21 29.80 -31.05
C SER A 627 71.13 29.19 -31.94
N ALA A 628 71.49 28.67 -33.12
CA ALA A 628 70.54 28.00 -34.01
C ALA A 628 69.96 26.72 -33.39
N VAL A 629 70.79 25.92 -32.69
CA VAL A 629 70.33 24.74 -31.94
C VAL A 629 69.44 25.13 -30.74
N LEU A 630 69.75 26.24 -30.07
CA LEU A 630 68.92 26.79 -28.99
C LEU A 630 67.56 27.28 -29.51
N ASP A 631 67.52 27.95 -30.66
CA ASP A 631 66.27 28.41 -31.26
C ASP A 631 65.41 27.24 -31.77
N GLU A 632 66.05 26.20 -32.33
CA GLU A 632 65.36 24.98 -32.77
C GLU A 632 64.82 24.17 -31.57
N THR A 633 65.61 24.01 -30.51
CA THR A 633 65.13 23.37 -29.27
C THR A 633 64.04 24.19 -28.59
N ARG A 634 64.09 25.53 -28.66
CA ARG A 634 63.01 26.40 -28.16
C ARG A 634 61.73 26.24 -28.98
N ARG A 635 61.81 26.13 -30.31
CA ARG A 635 60.66 25.80 -31.17
C ARG A 635 60.07 24.43 -30.86
N GLN A 636 60.91 23.41 -30.70
CA GLN A 636 60.46 22.07 -30.34
C GLN A 636 59.79 22.06 -28.96
N LEU A 637 60.33 22.81 -27.99
CA LEU A 637 59.74 22.94 -26.67
C LEU A 637 58.39 23.64 -26.74
N PHE A 638 58.25 24.71 -27.53
CA PHE A 638 56.96 25.35 -27.79
C PHE A 638 55.95 24.38 -28.45
N HIS A 639 56.36 23.62 -29.46
CA HIS A 639 55.47 22.65 -30.11
C HIS A 639 55.05 21.50 -29.18
N THR A 640 55.96 21.00 -28.34
CA THR A 640 55.62 19.98 -27.33
C THR A 640 54.69 20.54 -26.24
N GLN A 641 54.89 21.79 -25.83
CA GLN A 641 54.02 22.46 -24.87
C GLN A 641 52.63 22.70 -25.47
N GLU A 642 52.55 23.14 -26.73
CA GLU A 642 51.29 23.32 -27.44
C GLU A 642 50.56 21.98 -27.66
N ALA A 643 51.28 20.92 -28.03
CA ALA A 643 50.72 19.58 -28.17
C ALA A 643 50.21 19.02 -26.83
N LEU A 644 50.95 19.22 -25.72
CA LEU A 644 50.49 18.84 -24.38
C LEU A 644 49.24 19.61 -23.96
N LEU A 645 49.17 20.90 -24.29
CA LEU A 645 48.01 21.74 -23.96
C LEU A 645 46.78 21.35 -24.78
N GLN A 646 46.97 21.00 -26.06
CA GLN A 646 45.92 20.41 -26.89
C GLN A 646 45.44 19.06 -26.36
N LEU A 647 46.36 18.18 -25.92
CA LEU A 647 46.02 16.88 -25.35
C LEU A 647 45.26 17.01 -24.02
N GLN A 648 45.67 17.96 -23.17
CA GLN A 648 45.00 18.28 -21.92
C GLN A 648 43.59 18.83 -22.16
N ASN A 649 43.42 19.68 -23.17
CA ASN A 649 42.10 20.19 -23.55
C ASN A 649 41.21 19.07 -24.12
N THR A 650 41.73 18.19 -24.97
CA THR A 650 40.96 17.06 -25.50
C THR A 650 40.60 16.05 -24.40
N LEU A 651 41.47 15.81 -23.43
CA LEU A 651 41.14 15.00 -22.25
C LEU A 651 40.04 15.66 -21.40
N ARG A 652 40.10 16.98 -21.20
CA ARG A 652 39.08 17.72 -20.45
C ARG A 652 37.73 17.75 -21.16
N GLU A 653 37.75 17.91 -22.49
CA GLU A 653 36.57 17.80 -23.33
C GLU A 653 36.03 16.37 -23.36
N GLN A 654 36.89 15.34 -23.43
CA GLN A 654 36.45 13.96 -23.26
C GLN A 654 35.85 13.76 -21.87
N GLU A 655 36.46 14.22 -20.77
CA GLU A 655 35.87 14.09 -19.43
C GLU A 655 34.52 14.83 -19.31
N GLN A 656 34.36 15.98 -19.98
CA GLN A 656 33.11 16.74 -19.98
C GLN A 656 32.02 16.16 -20.90
N PHE A 657 32.38 15.52 -22.01
CA PHE A 657 31.44 15.09 -23.07
C PHE A 657 31.36 13.57 -23.26
N SER A 658 32.25 12.77 -22.65
CA SER A 658 32.22 11.29 -22.71
C SER A 658 31.45 10.63 -21.57
N THR A 659 30.93 11.41 -20.61
CA THR A 659 29.84 10.90 -19.77
C THR A 659 28.64 10.64 -20.65
N HIS A 660 28.35 9.36 -20.88
CA HIS A 660 27.15 8.85 -21.54
C HIS A 660 25.94 9.68 -21.07
N PRO A 661 25.01 10.12 -21.95
CA PRO A 661 23.90 11.00 -21.57
C PRO A 661 23.10 10.48 -20.36
N ALA A 662 22.98 9.16 -20.21
CA ALA A 662 22.41 8.51 -19.03
C ALA A 662 23.17 8.81 -17.70
N VAL A 663 24.50 8.95 -17.73
CA VAL A 663 25.31 9.35 -16.55
C VAL A 663 25.06 10.82 -16.21
N HIS A 664 24.89 11.68 -17.21
CA HIS A 664 24.54 13.08 -16.97
C HIS A 664 23.13 13.20 -16.37
N GLU A 665 22.16 12.44 -16.87
CA GLU A 665 20.83 12.34 -16.26
C GLU A 665 20.89 11.77 -14.84
N LEU A 666 21.74 10.77 -14.60
CA LEU A 666 21.95 10.20 -13.27
C LEU A 666 22.54 11.24 -12.30
N ILE A 667 23.54 12.02 -12.73
CA ILE A 667 24.14 13.10 -11.94
C ILE A 667 23.10 14.18 -11.64
N GLN A 668 22.30 14.58 -12.63
CA GLN A 668 21.19 15.54 -12.41
C GLN A 668 20.15 14.97 -11.44
N HIS A 669 19.83 13.68 -11.53
CA HIS A 669 18.91 13.02 -10.61
C HIS A 669 19.48 12.94 -9.19
N ILE A 670 20.77 12.63 -9.04
CA ILE A 670 21.47 12.63 -7.75
C ILE A 670 21.47 14.04 -7.14
N LEU A 671 21.76 15.08 -7.92
CA LEU A 671 21.71 16.47 -7.45
C LEU A 671 20.29 16.88 -7.04
N LYS A 672 19.27 16.46 -7.80
CA LYS A 672 17.86 16.69 -7.47
C LYS A 672 17.47 15.97 -6.17
N MET A 673 17.91 14.72 -5.98
CA MET A 673 17.71 13.98 -4.74
C MET A 673 18.41 14.64 -3.56
N GLN A 674 19.68 15.06 -3.69
CA GLN A 674 20.40 15.78 -2.64
C GLN A 674 19.69 17.07 -2.25
N LYS A 675 19.15 17.81 -3.22
CA LYS A 675 18.36 19.02 -2.96
C LYS A 675 17.05 18.70 -2.23
N SER A 676 16.35 17.63 -2.62
CA SER A 676 15.12 17.20 -1.93
C SER A 676 15.40 16.72 -0.50
N TYR A 677 16.51 16.00 -0.28
CA TYR A 677 16.92 15.52 1.03
C TYR A 677 17.29 16.67 1.97
N SER A 678 18.01 17.69 1.48
CA SER A 678 18.36 18.85 2.31
C SER A 678 17.12 19.67 2.69
N LEU A 679 16.11 19.74 1.82
CA LEU A 679 14.85 20.40 2.09
C LEU A 679 14.01 19.63 3.12
N LEU A 680 13.92 18.30 2.98
CA LEU A 680 13.26 17.43 3.94
C LEU A 680 13.93 17.48 5.32
N LYS A 681 15.27 17.51 5.36
CA LYS A 681 16.03 17.67 6.60
C LYS A 681 15.70 18.99 7.30
N LYS A 682 15.63 20.10 6.56
CA LYS A 682 15.22 21.40 7.12
C LYS A 682 13.79 21.39 7.67
N GLN A 683 12.87 20.68 7.00
CA GLN A 683 11.50 20.51 7.50
C GLN A 683 11.47 19.76 8.82
N TYR A 684 12.20 18.63 8.94
CA TYR A 684 12.30 17.91 10.20
C TYR A 684 12.98 18.72 11.30
N GLU A 685 14.02 19.50 10.99
CA GLU A 685 14.65 20.40 11.96
C GLU A 685 13.65 21.48 12.45
N SER A 686 12.77 21.98 11.58
CA SER A 686 11.69 22.91 11.95
C SER A 686 10.65 22.22 12.83
N GLU A 687 10.15 21.04 12.45
CA GLU A 687 9.15 20.29 13.22
C GLU A 687 9.68 19.90 14.60
N ILE A 688 10.95 19.50 14.70
CA ILE A 688 11.61 19.24 15.98
C ILE A 688 11.68 20.53 16.81
N GLY A 689 11.98 21.67 16.17
CA GLY A 689 11.94 22.98 16.81
C GLY A 689 10.56 23.32 17.39
N ASP A 690 9.51 23.18 16.59
CA ASP A 690 8.13 23.44 17.00
C ASP A 690 7.69 22.50 18.14
N LEU A 691 8.05 21.21 18.05
CA LEU A 691 7.80 20.25 19.13
C LEU A 691 8.56 20.62 20.41
N HIS A 692 9.80 21.09 20.29
CA HIS A 692 10.58 21.55 21.44
C HIS A 692 9.96 22.80 22.09
N GLU A 693 9.43 23.70 21.28
CA GLU A 693 8.68 24.87 21.74
C GLU A 693 7.41 24.43 22.50
N ILE A 694 6.62 23.51 21.95
CA ILE A 694 5.43 22.95 22.62
C ILE A 694 5.81 22.28 23.96
N VAL A 695 6.86 21.47 23.99
CA VAL A 695 7.36 20.83 25.21
C VAL A 695 7.82 21.88 26.23
N SER A 696 8.49 22.94 25.77
CA SER A 696 8.93 24.04 26.65
C SER A 696 7.75 24.79 27.26
N LEU A 697 6.68 25.05 26.49
CA LEU A 697 5.45 25.68 26.96
C LEU A 697 4.71 24.79 27.97
N LEU A 698 4.62 23.48 27.70
CA LEU A 698 4.02 22.52 28.63
C LEU A 698 4.83 22.32 29.91
N SER A 699 6.15 22.55 29.88
CA SER A 699 7.01 22.44 31.06
C SER A 699 6.96 23.66 31.99
N GLN A 700 6.43 24.79 31.51
CA GLN A 700 6.28 26.04 32.27
C GLN A 700 4.89 26.18 32.91
N SER A 701 3.91 25.39 32.48
CA SER A 701 2.59 25.24 33.13
C SER A 701 2.64 24.18 34.22
#